data_AF-A0AAU9XYP5-F1
#
_entry.id   AF-A0AAU9XYP5-F1
#
_cell.length_a   1.000
_cell.length_b   1.000
_cell.length_c   1.000
_cell.angle_alpha   90.00
_cell.angle_beta   90.00
_cell.angle_gamma   90.00
#
_symmetry.space_group_name_H-M   'P 1'
#
loop_
_entity.id
_entity.type
_entity.pdbx_description
1 polymer ?
#
loop_
_entity_poly.entity_id
_entity_poly.type
_entity_poly.pdbx_seq_one_letter_code
_entity_poly.pdbx_strand_id
1 'polypeptide(L)'
;MFGIFPVLILVIASFVQCYSTDNTFRSSYLTIWDDKVLLGHVITVHYVDGVTLCAHDCLSKPGCQSFNFGKDSNLCELNNSSSQHRDLASKASFLHGSLIIVPIIKFVFTTLGAQGPTGPTNTSGYLGTTLEGHVRLKNGIQEWTVPHTGTYYIEAFGASGANGTCASCLGWRLGGLGAKITGSFELERGQRLKILVGQEGQISFKFRESPGGGGGGTFVTFMDNSPLVVAGGGGGAPVSIAGNLDGDPGQACQEGSRHGGKAGSGGRLSDPNLMAGTGAGIWGDGKGVNGMAMSFKNGGISANVDLSKGGFGGGGYGLLLPGGGGGYSGGGVEGNHPSSGTAGGGGSINNGTSQINESGVNEGDGKVIITNLVTLNVILLLSFTPLSLALTRSDVWKSSLIGTRHNYALVGHVMFSRVAKGSMVCSQFCLSKPGCLSFNFKKRQEIDSEGLCELNQRRCHGDREVNLTPIRGYVYGEFVDAELKRYTFTSLGAQGPHGPTTAEVVGYSGTSLEGQVDIENGYQLWKVPISGTYSIEAFGASGGNGTCQSCKEWKLGGLGARIKGTFYFIKNTRLRIVIGQQGLPTHTFPQRPGGGGGGTFVTLTIDRTKIIIAGGGGGGGLVKAGFEDGDPGQATQNGTRYGGYGGTGGQRFNTAHKALDHGEIKASSGAGYIGDGDADGNGNPAKSFLSGATGGFHAVDNGGFGGGGFGMTHGGGGGGYSGGGIIGSTNSGASGGGGSFNSGSHQVNEAGVNRGNGKVIITIIT
;
A
#
# COMPACT_ATOMS: atom_id res chain seq x y z
N MET A 1 -19.24 5.80 -46.89
CA MET A 1 -18.71 4.52 -46.39
C MET A 1 -18.14 4.80 -45.01
N PHE A 2 -19.00 4.85 -43.98
CA PHE A 2 -18.63 5.23 -42.62
C PHE A 2 -18.76 3.98 -41.74
N GLY A 3 -17.63 3.44 -41.28
CA GLY A 3 -17.57 2.32 -40.35
C GLY A 3 -17.83 2.81 -38.92
N ILE A 4 -18.80 2.18 -38.27
CA ILE A 4 -19.25 2.46 -36.90
C ILE A 4 -18.20 1.96 -35.90
N PHE A 5 -17.80 2.82 -34.95
CA PHE A 5 -16.87 2.51 -33.86
C PHE A 5 -17.58 1.79 -32.69
N PRO A 6 -16.90 0.87 -31.96
CA PRO A 6 -17.48 0.19 -30.80
C PRO A 6 -17.64 1.14 -29.61
N VAL A 7 -18.81 1.10 -28.96
CA VAL A 7 -19.09 1.79 -27.69
C VAL A 7 -18.80 0.82 -26.54
N LEU A 8 -17.79 1.12 -25.73
CA LEU A 8 -17.46 0.36 -24.52
C LEU A 8 -18.41 0.79 -23.38
N ILE A 9 -19.27 -0.10 -22.91
CA ILE A 9 -20.10 0.13 -21.72
C ILE A 9 -19.36 -0.41 -20.50
N LEU A 10 -18.89 0.49 -19.63
CA LEU A 10 -18.27 0.15 -18.35
C LEU A 10 -19.34 -0.29 -17.35
N VAL A 11 -19.39 -1.59 -17.03
CA VAL A 11 -20.03 -2.07 -15.79
C VAL A 11 -18.90 -2.25 -14.77
N ILE A 12 -18.70 -1.25 -13.92
CA ILE A 12 -17.68 -1.30 -12.86
C ILE A 12 -18.23 -2.17 -11.72
N ALA A 13 -17.83 -3.43 -11.66
CA ALA A 13 -17.79 -4.21 -10.42
C ALA A 13 -16.41 -4.02 -9.77
N SER A 14 -16.11 -2.80 -9.33
CA SER A 14 -15.13 -2.62 -8.27
C SER A 14 -15.78 -3.16 -6.99
N PHE A 15 -15.04 -3.97 -6.22
CA PHE A 15 -15.43 -4.58 -4.94
C PHE A 15 -16.19 -5.92 -5.00
N VAL A 16 -15.43 -7.03 -5.04
CA VAL A 16 -15.53 -8.09 -4.02
C VAL A 16 -14.14 -8.71 -3.87
N GLN A 17 -13.41 -8.36 -2.81
CA GLN A 17 -12.41 -9.26 -2.24
C GLN A 17 -12.04 -8.84 -0.82
N CYS A 18 -12.98 -9.06 0.09
CA CYS A 18 -12.64 -9.53 1.44
C CYS A 18 -13.83 -10.34 1.98
N TYR A 19 -13.53 -11.52 2.52
CA TYR A 19 -14.46 -12.52 3.08
C TYR A 19 -15.27 -13.37 2.09
N SER A 20 -14.62 -14.28 1.38
CA SER A 20 -15.18 -15.63 1.16
C SER A 20 -14.08 -16.57 0.65
N THR A 21 -13.97 -17.75 1.24
CA THR A 21 -13.13 -18.87 0.80
C THR A 21 -13.78 -19.68 -0.33
N ASP A 22 -14.68 -19.07 -1.10
CA ASP A 22 -15.53 -19.80 -2.04
C ASP A 22 -15.22 -19.47 -3.51
N ASN A 23 -15.03 -20.51 -4.31
CA ASN A 23 -14.50 -20.53 -5.68
C ASN A 23 -15.47 -19.99 -6.76
N THR A 24 -16.37 -19.07 -6.43
CA THR A 24 -17.56 -18.78 -7.27
C THR A 24 -17.69 -17.35 -7.79
N PHE A 25 -16.65 -16.52 -7.72
CA PHE A 25 -16.67 -15.20 -8.37
C PHE A 25 -16.01 -15.22 -9.76
N ARG A 26 -16.80 -14.91 -10.79
CA ARG A 26 -16.33 -14.59 -12.16
C ARG A 26 -16.57 -13.11 -12.42
N SER A 27 -15.53 -12.34 -12.70
CA SER A 27 -15.67 -11.01 -13.30
C SER A 27 -15.83 -11.17 -14.81
N SER A 28 -16.77 -10.45 -15.42
CA SER A 28 -17.00 -10.51 -16.86
C SER A 28 -17.13 -9.13 -17.49
N TYR A 29 -16.32 -8.84 -18.52
CA TYR A 29 -16.52 -7.66 -19.37
C TYR A 29 -17.49 -8.00 -20.50
N LEU A 30 -18.33 -7.06 -20.91
CA LEU A 30 -19.29 -7.25 -22.00
C LEU A 30 -18.82 -6.50 -23.25
N THR A 31 -18.55 -7.23 -24.34
CA THR A 31 -18.33 -6.64 -25.66
C THR A 31 -19.60 -6.79 -26.49
N ILE A 32 -20.07 -5.72 -27.11
CA ILE A 32 -21.30 -5.71 -27.91
C ILE A 32 -20.98 -5.39 -29.37
N TRP A 33 -21.58 -6.15 -30.28
CA TRP A 33 -21.63 -5.85 -31.71
C TRP A 33 -23.09 -5.59 -32.11
N ASP A 34 -23.36 -4.37 -32.56
CA ASP A 34 -24.71 -3.97 -32.96
C ASP A 34 -25.06 -4.47 -34.36
N ASP A 35 -26.34 -4.75 -34.59
CA ASP A 35 -26.91 -5.36 -35.79
C ASP A 35 -26.23 -6.69 -36.20
N LYS A 36 -25.77 -7.43 -35.18
CA LYS A 36 -25.09 -8.71 -35.31
C LYS A 36 -25.74 -9.78 -34.43
N VAL A 37 -25.66 -11.03 -34.87
CA VAL A 37 -26.01 -12.22 -34.10
C VAL A 37 -25.05 -13.36 -34.38
N LEU A 38 -24.87 -14.23 -33.39
CA LEU A 38 -24.22 -15.51 -33.55
C LEU A 38 -25.29 -16.58 -33.80
N LEU A 39 -25.23 -17.22 -34.97
CA LEU A 39 -26.18 -18.26 -35.38
C LEU A 39 -25.67 -19.65 -35.01
N GLY A 40 -26.58 -20.61 -34.79
CA GLY A 40 -26.23 -22.03 -34.58
C GLY A 40 -25.69 -22.38 -33.19
N HIS A 41 -25.53 -21.40 -32.29
CA HIS A 41 -24.98 -21.59 -30.94
C HIS A 41 -25.99 -21.35 -29.82
N VAL A 42 -27.25 -21.03 -30.16
CA VAL A 42 -28.30 -20.70 -29.19
C VAL A 42 -28.65 -21.94 -28.37
N ILE A 43 -28.47 -21.85 -27.06
CA ILE A 43 -28.81 -22.89 -26.09
C ILE A 43 -30.08 -22.58 -25.30
N THR A 44 -30.50 -21.33 -25.20
CA THR A 44 -31.71 -20.94 -24.47
C THR A 44 -32.28 -19.65 -25.03
N VAL A 45 -33.60 -19.56 -25.07
CA VAL A 45 -34.32 -18.39 -25.56
C VAL A 45 -35.39 -18.00 -24.54
N HIS A 46 -35.43 -16.74 -24.15
CA HIS A 46 -36.45 -16.19 -23.27
C HIS A 46 -36.53 -14.66 -23.41
N TYR A 47 -37.53 -14.03 -22.79
CA TYR A 47 -37.72 -12.58 -22.87
C TYR A 47 -37.19 -11.88 -21.62
N VAL A 48 -36.47 -10.77 -21.79
CA VAL A 48 -35.91 -9.96 -20.70
C VAL A 48 -36.01 -8.47 -20.99
N ASP A 49 -36.27 -7.67 -19.95
CA ASP A 49 -36.51 -6.21 -20.04
C ASP A 49 -35.24 -5.38 -20.38
N GLY A 50 -34.21 -5.99 -20.98
CA GLY A 50 -33.00 -5.28 -21.41
C GLY A 50 -31.77 -6.16 -21.61
N VAL A 51 -30.82 -5.64 -22.39
CA VAL A 51 -29.58 -6.32 -22.79
C VAL A 51 -28.74 -6.80 -21.60
N THR A 52 -28.73 -6.05 -20.50
CA THR A 52 -27.97 -6.38 -19.28
C THR A 52 -28.53 -7.60 -18.56
N LEU A 53 -29.85 -7.79 -18.56
CA LEU A 53 -30.49 -8.98 -18.02
C LEU A 53 -30.16 -10.21 -18.87
N CYS A 54 -30.12 -10.05 -20.19
CA CYS A 54 -29.70 -11.13 -21.09
C CYS A 54 -28.24 -11.57 -20.82
N ALA A 55 -27.35 -10.61 -20.60
CA ALA A 55 -25.96 -10.87 -20.22
C ALA A 55 -25.84 -11.62 -18.89
N HIS A 56 -26.63 -11.23 -17.87
CA HIS A 56 -26.64 -11.90 -16.57
C HIS A 56 -27.20 -13.32 -16.64
N ASP A 57 -28.25 -13.53 -17.42
CA ASP A 57 -28.81 -14.86 -17.62
C ASP A 57 -27.79 -15.77 -18.31
N CYS A 58 -26.96 -15.23 -19.21
CA CYS A 58 -25.80 -15.96 -19.74
C CYS A 58 -24.78 -16.29 -18.64
N LEU A 59 -24.36 -15.32 -17.82
CA LEU A 59 -23.39 -15.56 -16.74
C LEU A 59 -23.84 -16.59 -15.71
N SER A 60 -25.14 -16.62 -15.42
CA SER A 60 -25.73 -17.57 -14.46
C SER A 60 -26.00 -18.95 -15.05
N LYS A 61 -25.88 -19.12 -16.37
CA LYS A 61 -26.14 -20.39 -17.06
C LYS A 61 -24.82 -21.12 -17.38
N PRO A 62 -24.57 -22.28 -16.75
CA PRO A 62 -23.42 -23.11 -17.11
C PRO A 62 -23.38 -23.42 -18.60
N GLY A 63 -22.22 -23.22 -19.22
CA GLY A 63 -22.01 -23.45 -20.65
C GLY A 63 -22.38 -22.26 -21.56
N CYS A 64 -22.94 -21.17 -21.05
CA CYS A 64 -23.15 -19.95 -21.83
C CYS A 64 -21.86 -19.12 -21.92
N GLN A 65 -21.55 -18.62 -23.11
CA GLN A 65 -20.33 -17.85 -23.42
C GLN A 65 -20.63 -16.48 -24.06
N SER A 66 -21.77 -16.34 -24.73
CA SER A 66 -22.23 -15.08 -25.33
C SER A 66 -23.77 -15.09 -25.44
N PHE A 67 -24.38 -14.03 -25.96
CA PHE A 67 -25.81 -13.96 -26.19
C PHE A 67 -26.15 -13.09 -27.41
N ASN A 68 -27.34 -13.27 -27.97
CA ASN A 68 -27.96 -12.30 -28.88
C ASN A 68 -29.13 -11.65 -28.15
N PHE A 69 -29.38 -10.36 -28.40
CA PHE A 69 -30.50 -9.64 -27.82
C PHE A 69 -31.25 -8.83 -28.88
N GLY A 70 -32.55 -9.05 -29.00
CA GLY A 70 -33.44 -8.26 -29.86
C GLY A 70 -33.81 -6.95 -29.17
N LYS A 71 -33.30 -5.83 -29.71
CA LYS A 71 -33.48 -4.46 -29.18
C LYS A 71 -34.96 -4.08 -29.06
N ASP A 72 -35.76 -4.49 -30.04
CA ASP A 72 -37.19 -4.13 -30.12
C ASP A 72 -38.11 -5.23 -29.57
N SER A 73 -37.63 -6.48 -29.56
CA SER A 73 -38.45 -7.65 -29.18
C SER A 73 -38.19 -8.14 -27.76
N ASN A 74 -37.17 -7.59 -27.05
CA ASN A 74 -36.71 -8.07 -25.76
C ASN A 74 -36.32 -9.57 -25.74
N LEU A 75 -36.06 -10.15 -26.92
CA LEU A 75 -35.74 -11.56 -27.08
C LEU A 75 -34.26 -11.77 -26.71
N CYS A 76 -34.01 -12.57 -25.69
CA CYS A 76 -32.67 -12.98 -25.27
C CYS A 76 -32.38 -14.40 -25.75
N GLU A 77 -31.31 -14.57 -26.52
CA GLU A 77 -30.81 -15.86 -26.99
C GLU A 77 -29.43 -16.11 -26.38
N LEU A 78 -29.33 -17.02 -25.41
CA LEU A 78 -28.07 -17.40 -24.78
C LEU A 78 -27.30 -18.36 -25.68
N ASN A 79 -26.00 -18.16 -25.86
CA ASN A 79 -25.16 -18.95 -26.76
C ASN A 79 -24.06 -19.72 -26.02
N ASN A 80 -23.74 -20.94 -26.47
CA ASN A 80 -22.65 -21.76 -25.91
C ASN A 80 -21.25 -21.48 -26.47
N SER A 81 -21.11 -20.51 -27.36
CA SER A 81 -19.85 -20.13 -28.00
C SER A 81 -19.67 -18.62 -27.96
N SER A 82 -18.44 -18.14 -28.09
CA SER A 82 -18.09 -16.72 -28.23
C SER A 82 -17.50 -16.48 -29.63
N SER A 83 -17.80 -15.33 -30.26
CA SER A 83 -17.38 -15.10 -31.65
C SER A 83 -15.92 -14.66 -31.77
N GLN A 84 -15.20 -15.15 -32.78
CA GLN A 84 -14.20 -14.34 -33.47
C GLN A 84 -14.95 -13.51 -34.54
N HIS A 85 -14.55 -12.26 -34.78
CA HIS A 85 -15.27 -11.24 -35.58
C HIS A 85 -15.76 -11.69 -36.99
N ARG A 86 -15.32 -12.85 -37.50
CA ARG A 86 -15.71 -13.41 -38.81
C ARG A 86 -17.01 -14.22 -38.81
N ASP A 87 -17.50 -14.68 -37.65
CA ASP A 87 -18.63 -15.63 -37.57
C ASP A 87 -19.99 -14.97 -37.26
N LEU A 88 -20.05 -13.64 -37.13
CA LEU A 88 -21.27 -12.91 -36.81
C LEU A 88 -22.09 -12.56 -38.06
N ALA A 89 -23.32 -13.06 -38.12
CA ALA A 89 -24.29 -12.72 -39.15
C ALA A 89 -24.91 -11.34 -38.89
N SER A 90 -25.15 -10.58 -39.95
CA SER A 90 -25.89 -9.31 -39.85
C SER A 90 -27.37 -9.56 -39.61
N LYS A 91 -27.95 -8.93 -38.59
CA LYS A 91 -29.38 -8.97 -38.31
C LYS A 91 -29.80 -7.64 -37.67
N ALA A 92 -30.59 -6.86 -38.39
CA ALA A 92 -31.09 -5.57 -37.91
C ALA A 92 -31.93 -5.76 -36.63
N SER A 93 -31.91 -4.75 -35.75
CA SER A 93 -32.63 -4.75 -34.47
C SER A 93 -32.17 -5.82 -33.47
N PHE A 94 -31.02 -6.45 -33.71
CA PHE A 94 -30.38 -7.36 -32.77
C PHE A 94 -28.97 -6.87 -32.44
N LEU A 95 -28.45 -7.28 -31.29
CA LEU A 95 -27.05 -7.13 -30.94
C LEU A 95 -26.51 -8.46 -30.45
N HIS A 96 -25.21 -8.69 -30.68
CA HIS A 96 -24.49 -9.81 -30.12
C HIS A 96 -23.62 -9.32 -28.96
N GLY A 97 -23.74 -9.96 -27.80
CA GLY A 97 -22.93 -9.66 -26.62
C GLY A 97 -22.04 -10.85 -26.25
N SER A 98 -20.73 -10.68 -26.21
CA SER A 98 -19.80 -11.71 -25.73
C SER A 98 -19.31 -11.39 -24.32
N LEU A 99 -19.37 -12.38 -23.42
CA LEU A 99 -18.83 -12.27 -22.07
C LEU A 99 -17.34 -12.59 -22.10
N ILE A 100 -16.50 -11.61 -21.76
CA ILE A 100 -15.10 -11.86 -21.45
C ILE A 100 -15.05 -12.32 -20.00
N ILE A 101 -15.14 -13.63 -19.76
CA ILE A 101 -14.87 -14.20 -18.44
C ILE A 101 -13.39 -13.97 -18.18
N VAL A 102 -13.07 -13.21 -17.15
CA VAL A 102 -11.69 -12.97 -16.74
C VAL A 102 -11.32 -14.04 -15.72
N PRO A 103 -10.52 -15.06 -16.09
CA PRO A 103 -9.99 -15.95 -15.07
C PRO A 103 -9.01 -15.17 -14.20
N ILE A 104 -9.26 -15.12 -12.89
CA ILE A 104 -8.21 -14.78 -11.92
C ILE A 104 -7.24 -15.97 -11.94
N ILE A 105 -6.12 -15.84 -12.63
CA ILE A 105 -5.13 -16.92 -12.70
C ILE A 105 -4.21 -16.81 -11.49
N LYS A 106 -4.24 -17.86 -10.64
CA LYS A 106 -3.41 -17.96 -9.43
C LYS A 106 -2.32 -19.02 -9.63
N PHE A 107 -1.09 -18.66 -9.30
CA PHE A 107 0.08 -19.52 -9.30
C PHE A 107 0.61 -19.64 -7.86
N VAL A 108 0.73 -20.87 -7.35
CA VAL A 108 1.14 -21.11 -5.95
C VAL A 108 2.44 -21.92 -5.93
N PHE A 109 3.51 -21.26 -5.54
CA PHE A 109 4.83 -21.88 -5.42
C PHE A 109 5.09 -22.32 -3.98
N THR A 110 5.61 -23.53 -3.84
CA THR A 110 5.93 -24.17 -2.55
C THR A 110 7.37 -24.69 -2.54
N THR A 111 7.79 -25.30 -1.44
CA THR A 111 9.08 -26.00 -1.32
C THR A 111 9.13 -27.30 -2.12
N LEU A 112 8.03 -27.72 -2.75
CA LEU A 112 7.90 -29.00 -3.48
C LEU A 112 8.27 -30.22 -2.59
N GLY A 113 8.06 -30.09 -1.27
CA GLY A 113 8.34 -31.12 -0.28
C GLY A 113 9.82 -31.25 0.12
N ALA A 114 10.70 -30.37 -0.39
CA ALA A 114 12.08 -30.35 0.05
C ALA A 114 12.19 -29.77 1.47
N GLN A 115 13.13 -30.30 2.26
CA GLN A 115 13.36 -29.91 3.65
C GLN A 115 14.86 -29.74 3.93
N GLY A 116 15.18 -28.88 4.89
CA GLY A 116 16.56 -28.66 5.35
C GLY A 116 17.34 -27.67 4.47
N PRO A 117 18.64 -27.90 4.19
CA PRO A 117 19.54 -26.86 3.71
C PRO A 117 19.49 -26.61 2.20
N THR A 118 18.91 -27.53 1.41
CA THR A 118 18.88 -27.48 -0.06
C THR A 118 17.45 -27.44 -0.57
N GLY A 119 17.24 -26.77 -1.70
CA GLY A 119 15.93 -26.68 -2.35
C GLY A 119 15.55 -27.93 -3.14
N PRO A 120 14.37 -27.91 -3.80
CA PRO A 120 13.81 -29.06 -4.51
C PRO A 120 14.59 -29.48 -5.76
N THR A 121 14.51 -30.78 -6.05
CA THR A 121 15.20 -31.43 -7.19
C THR A 121 14.28 -31.81 -8.34
N ASN A 122 12.95 -31.78 -8.14
CA ASN A 122 11.96 -32.09 -9.18
C ASN A 122 10.68 -31.27 -8.97
N THR A 123 9.85 -31.15 -10.01
CA THR A 123 8.61 -30.36 -10.03
C THR A 123 7.35 -31.23 -9.99
N SER A 124 7.45 -32.50 -9.56
CA SER A 124 6.31 -33.44 -9.60
C SER A 124 5.12 -32.97 -8.74
N GLY A 125 5.38 -32.21 -7.67
CA GLY A 125 4.36 -31.58 -6.82
C GLY A 125 3.48 -30.52 -7.50
N TYR A 126 3.76 -30.15 -8.76
CA TYR A 126 2.92 -29.24 -9.54
C TYR A 126 2.06 -29.91 -10.60
N LEU A 127 2.11 -31.24 -10.75
CA LEU A 127 1.20 -31.96 -11.67
C LEU A 127 -0.26 -31.67 -11.31
N GLY A 128 -1.08 -31.33 -12.31
CA GLY A 128 -2.48 -30.94 -12.14
C GLY A 128 -2.72 -29.52 -11.62
N THR A 129 -1.68 -28.68 -11.52
CA THR A 129 -1.78 -27.28 -11.08
C THR A 129 -1.53 -26.29 -12.23
N THR A 130 -1.77 -24.99 -11.99
CA THR A 130 -1.43 -23.91 -12.95
C THR A 130 0.07 -23.76 -13.23
N LEU A 131 0.92 -24.49 -12.51
CA LEU A 131 2.38 -24.50 -12.67
C LEU A 131 2.90 -25.74 -13.41
N GLU A 132 2.04 -26.70 -13.75
CA GLU A 132 2.43 -27.92 -14.45
C GLU A 132 3.14 -27.59 -15.78
N GLY A 133 4.37 -28.10 -15.96
CA GLY A 133 5.17 -27.84 -17.17
C GLY A 133 5.67 -26.40 -17.34
N HIS A 134 5.37 -25.48 -16.43
CA HIS A 134 5.70 -24.05 -16.53
C HIS A 134 6.86 -23.59 -15.63
N VAL A 135 7.40 -24.49 -14.81
CA VAL A 135 8.50 -24.20 -13.87
C VAL A 135 9.74 -25.00 -14.24
N ARG A 136 10.89 -24.32 -14.30
CA ARG A 136 12.20 -24.97 -14.45
C ARG A 136 13.01 -24.80 -13.17
N LEU A 137 13.52 -25.90 -12.62
CA LEU A 137 14.39 -25.86 -11.45
C LEU A 137 15.86 -25.63 -11.84
N LYS A 138 16.53 -24.74 -11.11
CA LYS A 138 17.97 -24.54 -11.17
C LYS A 138 18.53 -24.42 -9.75
N ASN A 139 19.19 -25.48 -9.27
CA ASN A 139 19.75 -25.56 -7.91
C ASN A 139 18.71 -25.26 -6.81
N GLY A 140 17.49 -25.79 -6.93
CA GLY A 140 16.39 -25.54 -5.99
C GLY A 140 15.60 -24.25 -6.24
N ILE A 141 16.11 -23.32 -7.05
CA ILE A 141 15.39 -22.10 -7.44
C ILE A 141 14.43 -22.42 -8.60
N GLN A 142 13.19 -21.96 -8.47
CA GLN A 142 12.13 -22.14 -9.45
C GLN A 142 12.12 -20.96 -10.42
N GLU A 143 12.46 -21.20 -11.68
CA GLU A 143 12.38 -20.20 -12.74
C GLU A 143 11.01 -20.32 -13.43
N TRP A 144 10.25 -19.23 -13.43
CA TRP A 144 8.91 -19.15 -14.00
C TRP A 144 8.82 -18.03 -15.03
N THR A 145 8.04 -18.26 -16.09
CA THR A 145 7.84 -17.28 -17.16
C THR A 145 6.43 -16.72 -17.10
N VAL A 146 6.33 -15.40 -17.05
CA VAL A 146 5.07 -14.66 -16.98
C VAL A 146 4.23 -14.99 -18.22
N PRO A 147 3.03 -15.57 -18.06
CA PRO A 147 2.23 -16.05 -19.19
C PRO A 147 1.49 -14.92 -19.92
N HIS A 148 1.16 -13.84 -19.21
CA HIS A 148 0.38 -12.72 -19.74
C HIS A 148 0.91 -11.39 -19.21
N THR A 149 0.88 -10.34 -20.04
CA THR A 149 1.21 -8.99 -19.58
C THR A 149 0.07 -8.48 -18.70
N GLY A 150 0.38 -7.87 -17.56
CA GLY A 150 -0.60 -7.17 -16.72
C GLY A 150 -0.15 -7.00 -15.28
N THR A 151 -1.09 -6.58 -14.43
CA THR A 151 -0.85 -6.39 -13.00
C THR A 151 -0.88 -7.72 -12.27
N TYR A 152 0.17 -8.02 -11.52
CA TYR A 152 0.31 -9.21 -10.69
C TYR A 152 0.38 -8.82 -9.21
N TYR A 153 -0.46 -9.45 -8.40
CA TYR A 153 -0.41 -9.38 -6.95
C TYR A 153 0.42 -10.55 -6.43
N ILE A 154 1.54 -10.25 -5.77
CA ILE A 154 2.51 -11.25 -5.29
C ILE A 154 2.52 -11.23 -3.77
N GLU A 155 2.21 -12.37 -3.15
CA GLU A 155 2.37 -12.60 -1.70
C GLU A 155 3.52 -13.59 -1.48
N ALA A 156 4.51 -13.22 -0.68
CA ALA A 156 5.62 -14.06 -0.27
C ALA A 156 5.59 -14.26 1.24
N PHE A 157 5.80 -15.50 1.69
CA PHE A 157 5.84 -15.88 3.09
C PHE A 157 7.20 -16.51 3.39
N GLY A 158 7.96 -15.96 4.34
CA GLY A 158 9.20 -16.55 4.84
C GLY A 158 8.91 -17.80 5.68
N ALA A 159 9.90 -18.67 5.86
CA ALA A 159 9.74 -19.86 6.69
C ALA A 159 10.01 -19.58 8.18
N SER A 160 9.42 -20.38 9.08
CA SER A 160 9.74 -20.31 10.51
C SER A 160 11.10 -20.94 10.84
N GLY A 161 11.70 -20.46 11.93
CA GLY A 161 12.82 -21.15 12.57
C GLY A 161 12.35 -22.37 13.34
N ALA A 162 13.25 -23.32 13.59
CA ALA A 162 12.97 -24.47 14.43
C ALA A 162 12.89 -24.10 15.91
N ASN A 163 12.04 -24.81 16.64
CA ASN A 163 11.99 -24.77 18.10
C ASN A 163 13.27 -25.36 18.72
N GLY A 164 13.62 -24.90 19.92
CA GLY A 164 14.71 -25.43 20.72
C GLY A 164 14.23 -26.42 21.77
N THR A 165 14.98 -27.50 22.00
CA THR A 165 14.63 -28.55 22.98
C THR A 165 15.27 -28.31 24.36
N CYS A 166 14.78 -29.03 25.38
CA CYS A 166 15.44 -29.17 26.68
C CYS A 166 15.27 -30.59 27.24
N ALA A 167 16.20 -31.02 28.10
CA ALA A 167 16.19 -32.35 28.69
C ALA A 167 15.29 -32.51 29.93
N SER A 168 15.05 -31.43 30.70
CA SER A 168 14.40 -31.52 32.01
C SER A 168 13.46 -30.35 32.35
N CYS A 169 12.97 -29.61 31.37
CA CYS A 169 12.11 -28.43 31.59
C CYS A 169 10.71 -28.60 30.96
N LEU A 170 9.71 -27.92 31.53
CA LEU A 170 8.27 -28.05 31.18
C LEU A 170 7.85 -27.24 29.93
N GLY A 171 8.77 -26.84 29.03
CA GLY A 171 8.40 -26.06 27.85
C GLY A 171 9.49 -25.94 26.77
N TRP A 172 9.07 -25.82 25.51
CA TRP A 172 9.94 -25.59 24.35
C TRP A 172 10.12 -24.08 24.13
N ARG A 173 11.29 -23.67 23.62
CA ARG A 173 11.45 -22.30 23.10
C ARG A 173 11.03 -22.27 21.65
N LEU A 174 10.25 -21.26 21.29
CA LEU A 174 9.66 -21.18 19.96
C LEU A 174 10.65 -20.54 18.99
N GLY A 175 10.78 -21.15 17.81
CA GLY A 175 11.42 -20.49 16.68
C GLY A 175 10.56 -19.30 16.23
N GLY A 176 11.21 -18.28 15.68
CA GLY A 176 10.51 -17.14 15.10
C GLY A 176 9.68 -17.57 13.90
N LEU A 177 8.48 -16.99 13.76
CA LEU A 177 7.65 -17.15 12.56
C LEU A 177 8.22 -16.34 11.39
N GLY A 178 8.00 -16.77 10.15
CA GLY A 178 8.42 -16.04 8.95
C GLY A 178 7.53 -14.83 8.65
N ALA A 179 8.08 -13.81 7.98
CA ALA A 179 7.34 -12.62 7.56
C ALA A 179 6.37 -12.91 6.40
N LYS A 180 5.36 -12.05 6.23
CA LYS A 180 4.50 -12.00 5.04
C LYS A 180 4.69 -10.66 4.33
N ILE A 181 5.01 -10.70 3.04
CA ILE A 181 5.27 -9.52 2.22
C ILE A 181 4.44 -9.59 0.95
N THR A 182 3.66 -8.54 0.72
CA THR A 182 2.69 -8.53 -0.36
C THR A 182 2.75 -7.24 -1.16
N GLY A 183 2.83 -7.32 -2.49
CA GLY A 183 2.83 -6.14 -3.36
C GLY A 183 2.30 -6.41 -4.78
N SER A 184 1.88 -5.34 -5.45
CA SER A 184 1.43 -5.35 -6.85
C SER A 184 2.54 -4.90 -7.81
N PHE A 185 2.67 -5.60 -8.94
CA PHE A 185 3.72 -5.41 -9.96
C PHE A 185 3.15 -5.48 -11.36
N GLU A 186 3.56 -4.59 -12.25
CA GLU A 186 3.33 -4.76 -13.69
C GLU A 186 4.39 -5.71 -14.25
N LEU A 187 3.96 -6.83 -14.84
CA LEU A 187 4.85 -7.79 -15.48
C LEU A 187 4.46 -7.99 -16.94
N GLU A 188 5.45 -8.22 -17.79
CA GLU A 188 5.25 -8.45 -19.21
C GLU A 188 5.27 -9.94 -19.55
N ARG A 189 4.44 -10.36 -20.51
CA ARG A 189 4.47 -11.72 -21.04
C ARG A 189 5.88 -12.07 -21.52
N GLY A 190 6.35 -13.25 -21.15
CA GLY A 190 7.68 -13.73 -21.50
C GLY A 190 8.78 -13.25 -20.54
N GLN A 191 8.49 -12.30 -19.64
CA GLN A 191 9.40 -11.93 -18.57
C GLN A 191 9.61 -13.13 -17.64
N ARG A 192 10.85 -13.33 -17.19
CA ARG A 192 11.23 -14.50 -16.39
C ARG A 192 11.57 -14.06 -14.97
N LEU A 193 11.06 -14.81 -13.99
CA LEU A 193 11.28 -14.59 -12.57
C LEU A 193 12.01 -15.77 -11.94
N LYS A 194 12.83 -15.49 -10.92
CA LYS A 194 13.38 -16.49 -10.00
C LYS A 194 12.58 -16.48 -8.71
N ILE A 195 12.13 -17.65 -8.31
CA ILE A 195 11.33 -17.88 -7.11
C ILE A 195 12.07 -18.89 -6.23
N LEU A 196 12.50 -18.46 -5.06
CA LEU A 196 13.07 -19.32 -4.02
C LEU A 196 12.08 -19.34 -2.87
N VAL A 197 11.55 -20.50 -2.54
CA VAL A 197 10.63 -20.67 -1.41
C VAL A 197 11.42 -21.15 -0.19
N GLY A 198 11.38 -20.39 0.89
CA GLY A 198 12.11 -20.70 2.11
C GLY A 198 11.62 -21.99 2.75
N GLN A 199 12.54 -22.78 3.31
CA GLN A 199 12.23 -23.99 4.08
C GLN A 199 12.32 -23.72 5.58
N GLU A 200 11.53 -24.44 6.37
CA GLU A 200 11.60 -24.39 7.83
C GLU A 200 12.99 -24.79 8.32
N GLY A 201 13.44 -24.13 9.40
CA GLY A 201 14.62 -24.57 10.14
C GLY A 201 14.44 -26.00 10.68
N GLN A 202 15.55 -26.69 10.94
CA GLN A 202 15.52 -28.05 11.50
C GLN A 202 16.17 -28.09 12.87
N ILE A 203 15.75 -29.06 13.67
CA ILE A 203 16.39 -29.42 14.94
C ILE A 203 17.11 -30.77 14.81
N SER A 204 18.28 -30.89 15.43
CA SER A 204 18.96 -32.17 15.62
C SER A 204 18.44 -32.88 16.87
N PHE A 205 18.28 -34.20 16.76
CA PHE A 205 17.95 -35.07 17.90
C PHE A 205 19.16 -35.87 18.40
N LYS A 206 20.38 -35.54 17.94
CA LYS A 206 21.61 -36.22 18.40
C LYS A 206 21.91 -35.96 19.88
N PHE A 207 21.46 -34.82 20.41
CA PHE A 207 21.61 -34.45 21.82
C PHE A 207 20.24 -34.17 22.44
N ARG A 208 20.11 -34.40 23.75
CA ARG A 208 18.87 -34.14 24.51
C ARG A 208 18.49 -32.65 24.54
N GLU A 209 19.48 -31.78 24.37
CA GLU A 209 19.34 -30.33 24.33
C GLU A 209 19.94 -29.85 23.02
N SER A 210 19.11 -29.26 22.16
CA SER A 210 19.55 -28.77 20.86
C SER A 210 18.87 -27.44 20.53
N PRO A 211 19.63 -26.42 20.10
CA PRO A 211 19.04 -25.19 19.57
C PRO A 211 18.43 -25.47 18.19
N GLY A 212 17.47 -24.65 17.76
CA GLY A 212 16.89 -24.72 16.43
C GLY A 212 17.73 -24.00 15.36
N GLY A 213 17.69 -24.51 14.13
CA GLY A 213 18.15 -23.76 12.96
C GLY A 213 17.17 -22.66 12.56
N GLY A 214 17.67 -21.61 11.90
CA GLY A 214 16.85 -20.51 11.38
C GLY A 214 16.10 -20.89 10.12
N GLY A 215 14.92 -20.29 9.93
CA GLY A 215 14.08 -20.45 8.75
C GLY A 215 14.66 -19.72 7.53
N GLY A 216 14.42 -20.27 6.35
CA GLY A 216 14.82 -19.64 5.09
C GLY A 216 13.95 -18.44 4.69
N GLY A 217 14.57 -17.47 4.02
CA GLY A 217 13.84 -16.39 3.34
C GLY A 217 13.17 -16.88 2.05
N THR A 218 12.08 -16.23 1.67
CA THR A 218 11.36 -16.49 0.41
C THR A 218 11.55 -15.31 -0.54
N PHE A 219 12.03 -15.56 -1.75
CA PHE A 219 12.47 -14.55 -2.71
C PHE A 219 11.68 -14.64 -4.00
N VAL A 220 11.20 -13.50 -4.49
CA VAL A 220 10.71 -13.31 -5.86
C VAL A 220 11.54 -12.20 -6.49
N THR A 221 12.33 -12.54 -7.50
CA THR A 221 13.28 -11.62 -8.13
C THR A 221 13.21 -11.73 -9.66
N PHE A 222 13.71 -10.71 -10.34
CA PHE A 222 14.04 -10.82 -11.76
C PHE A 222 15.28 -11.71 -11.98
N MET A 223 15.56 -12.06 -13.23
CA MET A 223 16.68 -12.95 -13.56
C MET A 223 18.07 -12.38 -13.20
N ASP A 224 18.20 -11.06 -13.08
CA ASP A 224 19.39 -10.32 -12.62
C ASP A 224 19.53 -10.26 -11.09
N ASN A 225 18.62 -10.91 -10.36
CA ASN A 225 18.47 -10.90 -8.89
C ASN A 225 17.91 -9.60 -8.30
N SER A 226 17.43 -8.66 -9.13
CA SER A 226 16.72 -7.48 -8.62
C SER A 226 15.42 -7.93 -7.92
N PRO A 227 15.21 -7.59 -6.63
CA PRO A 227 14.08 -8.13 -5.87
C PRO A 227 12.76 -7.43 -6.22
N LEU A 228 11.70 -8.23 -6.35
CA LEU A 228 10.31 -7.75 -6.35
C LEU A 228 9.78 -7.75 -4.92
N VAL A 229 9.72 -8.93 -4.32
CA VAL A 229 9.45 -9.13 -2.89
C VAL A 229 10.41 -10.15 -2.30
N VAL A 230 10.82 -9.93 -1.06
CA VAL A 230 11.51 -10.93 -0.25
C VAL A 230 10.90 -10.91 1.13
N ALA A 231 10.46 -12.07 1.61
CA ALA A 231 9.96 -12.26 2.97
C ALA A 231 11.02 -12.97 3.82
N GLY A 232 11.43 -12.33 4.91
CA GLY A 232 12.41 -12.87 5.85
C GLY A 232 11.89 -14.08 6.63
N GLY A 233 12.75 -15.08 6.80
CA GLY A 233 12.51 -16.23 7.68
C GLY A 233 12.80 -15.90 9.14
N GLY A 234 12.20 -16.65 10.06
CA GLY A 234 12.39 -16.45 11.50
C GLY A 234 13.70 -17.06 12.03
N GLY A 235 14.20 -16.50 13.13
CA GLY A 235 15.36 -17.05 13.84
C GLY A 235 15.02 -18.36 14.55
N GLY A 236 15.97 -19.27 14.68
CA GLY A 236 15.81 -20.49 15.48
C GLY A 236 15.72 -20.19 16.97
N ALA A 237 15.13 -21.10 17.75
CA ALA A 237 15.06 -20.95 19.20
C ALA A 237 16.29 -21.53 19.89
N PRO A 238 16.80 -20.90 20.96
CA PRO A 238 17.87 -21.46 21.78
C PRO A 238 17.38 -22.69 22.57
N VAL A 239 18.33 -23.41 23.18
CA VAL A 239 18.01 -24.41 24.22
C VAL A 239 17.20 -23.74 25.33
N SER A 240 16.16 -24.42 25.81
CA SER A 240 15.24 -23.88 26.83
C SER A 240 15.88 -23.87 28.22
N ILE A 241 16.70 -22.85 28.46
CA ILE A 241 17.34 -22.52 29.75
C ILE A 241 16.70 -21.22 30.28
N ALA A 242 16.62 -21.06 31.61
CA ALA A 242 16.07 -19.86 32.24
C ALA A 242 16.81 -18.59 31.76
N GLY A 243 16.06 -17.60 31.25
CA GLY A 243 16.59 -16.33 30.74
C GLY A 243 16.75 -16.22 29.22
N ASN A 244 16.71 -17.33 28.47
CA ASN A 244 16.76 -17.29 27.01
C ASN A 244 15.42 -16.82 26.40
N LEU A 245 15.47 -16.02 25.34
CA LEU A 245 14.28 -15.57 24.59
C LEU A 245 13.96 -16.53 23.44
N ASP A 246 12.73 -16.48 22.94
CA ASP A 246 12.35 -17.16 21.69
C ASP A 246 13.12 -16.55 20.50
N GLY A 247 13.16 -17.27 19.38
CA GLY A 247 13.74 -16.74 18.15
C GLY A 247 12.96 -15.53 17.66
N ASP A 248 13.65 -14.48 17.21
CA ASP A 248 12.96 -13.30 16.67
C ASP A 248 12.23 -13.70 15.35
N PRO A 249 11.03 -13.16 15.11
CA PRO A 249 10.30 -13.40 13.87
C PRO A 249 11.05 -12.80 12.66
N GLY A 250 10.72 -13.27 11.45
CA GLY A 250 11.08 -12.58 10.21
C GLY A 250 10.55 -11.15 10.23
N GLN A 251 11.37 -10.19 9.80
CA GLN A 251 11.11 -8.77 9.93
C GLN A 251 10.43 -8.21 8.68
N ALA A 252 9.41 -7.35 8.83
CA ALA A 252 8.77 -6.63 7.73
C ALA A 252 9.63 -5.49 7.14
N CYS A 253 10.71 -5.09 7.82
CA CYS A 253 11.66 -4.09 7.37
C CYS A 253 12.89 -4.74 6.71
N GLN A 254 13.69 -3.95 5.99
CA GLN A 254 14.86 -4.43 5.24
C GLN A 254 15.98 -5.01 6.10
N GLU A 255 16.02 -4.68 7.38
CA GLU A 255 17.11 -5.01 8.27
C GLU A 255 16.78 -6.31 9.02
N GLY A 256 17.75 -7.21 9.12
CA GLY A 256 17.61 -8.37 10.00
C GLY A 256 17.68 -7.94 11.47
N SER A 257 17.05 -8.69 12.38
CA SER A 257 17.17 -8.43 13.82
C SER A 257 18.42 -9.09 14.42
N ARG A 258 18.73 -8.77 15.70
CA ARG A 258 19.87 -9.28 16.49
C ARG A 258 21.20 -9.29 15.74
N HIS A 259 21.84 -8.13 15.59
CA HIS A 259 23.05 -8.01 14.75
C HIS A 259 22.83 -8.49 13.30
N GLY A 260 21.60 -8.34 12.80
CA GLY A 260 21.24 -8.70 11.44
C GLY A 260 21.94 -7.84 10.40
N GLY A 261 21.90 -8.35 9.18
CA GLY A 261 22.44 -7.70 8.01
C GLY A 261 21.66 -6.44 7.65
N LYS A 262 22.32 -5.61 6.85
CA LYS A 262 21.78 -4.34 6.34
C LYS A 262 21.93 -4.31 4.84
N ALA A 263 21.02 -3.63 4.14
CA ALA A 263 21.12 -3.41 2.70
C ALA A 263 21.42 -4.70 1.89
N GLY A 264 20.83 -5.82 2.28
CA GLY A 264 20.98 -7.09 1.58
C GLY A 264 22.12 -7.99 2.05
N SER A 265 22.87 -7.61 3.09
CA SER A 265 23.97 -8.41 3.64
C SER A 265 23.47 -9.56 4.52
N GLY A 266 24.33 -10.55 4.78
CA GLY A 266 24.08 -11.56 5.82
C GLY A 266 24.18 -10.99 7.24
N GLY A 267 23.65 -11.74 8.20
CA GLY A 267 23.69 -11.42 9.62
C GLY A 267 25.06 -11.63 10.25
N ARG A 268 25.29 -11.03 11.40
CA ARG A 268 26.57 -11.08 12.14
C ARG A 268 26.38 -11.72 13.52
N LEU A 269 27.48 -12.22 14.07
CA LEU A 269 27.55 -12.63 15.47
C LEU A 269 27.89 -11.41 16.32
N SER A 270 27.29 -11.26 17.50
CA SER A 270 27.67 -10.21 18.46
C SER A 270 29.10 -10.40 18.98
N ASP A 271 29.57 -11.65 19.07
CA ASP A 271 30.95 -12.02 19.37
C ASP A 271 31.43 -13.08 18.35
N PRO A 272 32.63 -12.94 17.73
CA PRO A 272 33.16 -13.91 16.78
C PRO A 272 33.31 -15.35 17.31
N ASN A 273 33.40 -15.54 18.62
CA ASN A 273 33.54 -16.84 19.28
C ASN A 273 32.19 -17.54 19.49
N LEU A 274 31.07 -16.91 19.14
CA LEU A 274 29.77 -17.55 19.23
C LEU A 274 29.68 -18.74 18.26
N MET A 275 29.24 -19.87 18.81
CA MET A 275 29.05 -21.11 18.09
C MET A 275 27.63 -21.21 17.54
N ALA A 276 27.36 -20.47 16.46
CA ALA A 276 26.12 -20.49 15.69
C ALA A 276 26.34 -20.08 14.23
N GLY A 277 25.37 -20.40 13.37
CA GLY A 277 25.27 -19.88 12.02
C GLY A 277 24.29 -18.70 11.95
N THR A 278 24.69 -17.58 11.37
CA THR A 278 23.78 -16.46 11.07
C THR A 278 23.06 -16.67 9.74
N GLY A 279 21.94 -15.97 9.55
CA GLY A 279 21.21 -15.99 8.30
C GLY A 279 21.92 -15.21 7.19
N ALA A 280 21.65 -15.57 5.95
CA ALA A 280 22.15 -14.90 4.75
C ALA A 280 21.13 -13.89 4.21
N GLY A 281 21.65 -12.87 3.52
CA GLY A 281 20.85 -11.90 2.79
C GLY A 281 20.72 -12.26 1.31
N ILE A 282 20.22 -11.31 0.51
CA ILE A 282 20.14 -11.46 -0.94
C ILE A 282 21.54 -11.36 -1.60
N TRP A 283 22.43 -10.53 -1.07
CA TRP A 283 23.77 -10.26 -1.61
C TRP A 283 24.91 -10.85 -0.80
N GLY A 284 24.77 -10.90 0.53
CA GLY A 284 25.83 -11.31 1.45
C GLY A 284 25.51 -12.62 2.17
N ASP A 285 26.49 -13.52 2.21
CA ASP A 285 26.41 -14.77 2.94
C ASP A 285 26.41 -14.52 4.47
N GLY A 286 25.89 -15.48 5.22
CA GLY A 286 25.94 -15.49 6.69
C GLY A 286 27.36 -15.78 7.22
N LYS A 287 27.46 -15.93 8.54
CA LYS A 287 28.69 -16.25 9.29
C LYS A 287 28.48 -17.52 10.09
N GLY A 288 29.54 -18.30 10.24
CA GLY A 288 29.54 -19.53 11.04
C GLY A 288 30.89 -20.23 10.97
N VAL A 289 31.23 -20.96 12.03
CA VAL A 289 32.51 -21.67 12.20
C VAL A 289 32.57 -23.00 11.43
N ASN A 290 31.43 -23.63 11.15
CA ASN A 290 31.33 -24.96 10.51
C ASN A 290 30.62 -24.89 9.16
N GLY A 291 30.83 -23.79 8.43
CA GLY A 291 30.12 -23.46 7.20
C GLY A 291 29.28 -22.20 7.36
N MET A 292 28.70 -21.73 6.25
CA MET A 292 27.91 -20.49 6.22
C MET A 292 26.61 -20.74 5.47
N ALA A 293 25.55 -20.03 5.87
CA ALA A 293 24.37 -19.91 5.02
C ALA A 293 24.73 -19.04 3.81
N MET A 294 24.47 -19.52 2.60
CA MET A 294 24.75 -18.80 1.37
C MET A 294 23.59 -17.86 1.03
N SER A 295 23.93 -16.68 0.52
CA SER A 295 22.99 -15.68 0.02
C SER A 295 22.16 -16.19 -1.14
N PHE A 296 21.04 -15.52 -1.44
CA PHE A 296 20.23 -15.82 -2.62
C PHE A 296 21.07 -15.80 -3.91
N LYS A 297 21.95 -14.80 -4.06
CA LYS A 297 22.89 -14.71 -5.20
C LYS A 297 23.74 -15.98 -5.36
N ASN A 298 24.11 -16.60 -4.24
CA ASN A 298 24.92 -17.81 -4.17
C ASN A 298 24.07 -19.09 -4.02
N GLY A 299 22.78 -19.03 -4.33
CA GLY A 299 21.88 -20.18 -4.40
C GLY A 299 21.04 -20.42 -3.15
N GLY A 300 21.18 -19.63 -2.07
CA GLY A 300 20.34 -19.73 -0.87
C GLY A 300 20.53 -21.01 -0.03
N ILE A 301 21.60 -21.76 -0.28
CA ILE A 301 21.88 -23.04 0.38
C ILE A 301 22.36 -22.79 1.81
N SER A 302 21.80 -23.49 2.79
CA SER A 302 22.30 -23.46 4.18
C SER A 302 23.47 -24.41 4.41
N ALA A 303 24.23 -24.20 5.47
CA ALA A 303 25.34 -25.07 5.84
C ALA A 303 24.84 -26.49 6.18
N ASN A 304 25.42 -27.50 5.54
CA ASN A 304 25.12 -28.90 5.82
C ASN A 304 25.96 -29.40 7.00
N VAL A 305 25.56 -29.00 8.21
CA VAL A 305 26.20 -29.44 9.45
C VAL A 305 25.53 -30.69 10.02
N ASP A 306 26.25 -31.41 10.87
CA ASP A 306 25.77 -32.61 11.56
C ASP A 306 24.74 -32.35 12.67
N LEU A 307 24.38 -31.09 12.89
CA LEU A 307 23.49 -30.59 13.93
C LEU A 307 22.28 -29.89 13.33
N SER A 308 21.61 -29.03 14.10
CA SER A 308 20.38 -28.34 13.68
C SER A 308 20.64 -27.50 12.44
N LYS A 309 19.99 -27.83 11.33
CA LYS A 309 20.25 -27.22 10.02
C LYS A 309 19.37 -26.00 9.82
N GLY A 310 19.91 -24.97 9.17
CA GLY A 310 19.09 -23.87 8.69
C GLY A 310 18.29 -24.27 7.45
N GLY A 311 17.17 -23.60 7.24
CA GLY A 311 16.33 -23.81 6.07
C GLY A 311 16.96 -23.23 4.78
N PHE A 312 16.70 -23.88 3.65
CA PHE A 312 16.95 -23.35 2.32
C PHE A 312 16.29 -21.98 2.16
N GLY A 313 16.98 -21.04 1.52
CA GLY A 313 16.67 -19.60 1.58
C GLY A 313 17.57 -18.83 2.52
N GLY A 314 18.73 -19.41 2.88
CA GLY A 314 19.76 -18.74 3.65
C GLY A 314 19.55 -18.76 5.18
N GLY A 315 18.79 -19.70 5.72
CA GLY A 315 18.70 -19.88 7.17
C GLY A 315 20.03 -20.35 7.77
N GLY A 316 20.42 -19.82 8.92
CA GLY A 316 21.61 -20.22 9.67
C GLY A 316 21.40 -21.51 10.45
N TYR A 317 22.47 -22.28 10.67
CA TYR A 317 22.42 -23.52 11.46
C TYR A 317 22.53 -23.24 12.97
N GLY A 318 21.93 -24.10 13.79
CA GLY A 318 22.09 -24.11 15.24
C GLY A 318 23.23 -25.06 15.66
N LEU A 319 24.08 -24.61 16.59
CA LEU A 319 25.20 -25.41 17.11
C LEU A 319 25.17 -25.49 18.64
N LEU A 320 25.71 -24.47 19.32
CA LEU A 320 25.45 -24.23 20.75
C LEU A 320 24.36 -23.18 20.92
N LEU A 321 24.38 -22.18 20.04
CA LEU A 321 23.38 -21.12 19.95
C LEU A 321 22.50 -21.31 18.70
N PRO A 322 21.30 -20.70 18.69
CA PRO A 322 20.36 -20.82 17.58
C PRO A 322 20.84 -20.17 16.29
N GLY A 323 20.27 -20.61 15.18
CA GLY A 323 20.60 -20.09 13.85
C GLY A 323 19.75 -18.87 13.44
N GLY A 324 20.36 -17.87 12.81
CA GLY A 324 19.65 -16.67 12.30
C GLY A 324 18.77 -16.96 11.07
N GLY A 325 17.66 -16.24 10.90
CA GLY A 325 16.76 -16.41 9.75
C GLY A 325 17.31 -15.80 8.45
N GLY A 326 17.05 -16.43 7.30
CA GLY A 326 17.43 -15.89 5.98
C GLY A 326 16.46 -14.81 5.48
N GLY A 327 16.83 -13.97 4.52
CA GLY A 327 15.92 -12.94 4.00
C GLY A 327 16.55 -11.97 3.01
N TYR A 328 15.93 -10.80 2.83
CA TYR A 328 16.54 -9.69 2.10
C TYR A 328 17.87 -9.37 2.76
N SER A 329 17.88 -9.14 4.07
CA SER A 329 19.07 -9.18 4.90
C SER A 329 18.98 -10.35 5.87
N GLY A 330 20.11 -10.97 6.22
CA GLY A 330 20.11 -12.12 7.12
C GLY A 330 19.97 -11.72 8.60
N GLY A 331 19.29 -12.53 9.40
CA GLY A 331 19.24 -12.38 10.86
C GLY A 331 20.57 -12.75 11.50
N GLY A 332 21.01 -11.99 12.50
CA GLY A 332 22.26 -12.29 13.22
C GLY A 332 22.01 -13.16 14.45
N VAL A 333 23.03 -13.28 15.30
CA VAL A 333 22.93 -13.97 16.59
C VAL A 333 23.60 -13.11 17.65
N GLU A 334 22.87 -12.87 18.73
CA GLU A 334 23.32 -12.08 19.88
C GLU A 334 23.36 -12.96 21.12
N GLY A 335 24.46 -12.94 21.87
CA GLY A 335 24.57 -13.75 23.09
C GLY A 335 25.96 -13.76 23.72
N ASN A 336 26.06 -14.50 24.82
CA ASN A 336 27.28 -14.76 25.56
C ASN A 336 27.60 -16.26 25.50
N HIS A 337 28.81 -16.59 25.03
CA HIS A 337 29.30 -17.97 25.01
C HIS A 337 29.47 -18.51 26.45
N PRO A 338 29.08 -19.76 26.78
CA PRO A 338 28.53 -20.79 25.88
C PRO A 338 27.00 -20.95 25.92
N SER A 339 26.27 -20.30 26.84
CA SER A 339 24.97 -20.82 27.29
C SER A 339 23.74 -19.92 27.08
N SER A 340 23.90 -18.68 26.60
CA SER A 340 22.75 -17.79 26.38
C SER A 340 22.89 -16.97 25.11
N GLY A 341 21.89 -17.04 24.24
CA GLY A 341 21.84 -16.24 23.03
C GLY A 341 20.52 -16.39 22.29
N THR A 342 20.22 -15.40 21.47
CA THR A 342 18.99 -15.28 20.69
C THR A 342 19.34 -15.06 19.22
N ALA A 343 18.65 -15.76 18.34
CA ALA A 343 18.79 -15.58 16.91
C ALA A 343 17.79 -14.55 16.38
N GLY A 344 18.28 -13.70 15.49
CA GLY A 344 17.48 -12.73 14.76
C GLY A 344 16.74 -13.35 13.58
N GLY A 345 15.59 -12.77 13.23
CA GLY A 345 14.92 -13.06 11.96
C GLY A 345 15.49 -12.25 10.81
N GLY A 346 15.32 -12.75 9.59
CA GLY A 346 15.75 -12.07 8.37
C GLY A 346 14.91 -10.85 8.05
N GLY A 347 15.52 -9.86 7.42
CA GLY A 347 14.85 -8.68 6.85
C GLY A 347 14.05 -9.00 5.59
N SER A 348 13.12 -8.13 5.24
CA SER A 348 12.24 -8.23 4.07
C SER A 348 12.33 -6.99 3.17
N ILE A 349 11.98 -7.14 1.89
CA ILE A 349 11.84 -6.00 0.99
C ILE A 349 10.58 -6.15 0.14
N ASN A 350 9.95 -5.03 -0.16
CA ASN A 350 8.83 -4.95 -1.08
C ASN A 350 9.04 -3.75 -2.01
N ASN A 351 9.30 -4.03 -3.28
CA ASN A 351 9.45 -3.01 -4.32
C ASN A 351 8.17 -2.80 -5.13
N GLY A 352 7.06 -3.41 -4.72
CA GLY A 352 5.74 -3.30 -5.36
C GLY A 352 4.90 -2.17 -4.79
N THR A 353 3.73 -1.96 -5.39
CA THR A 353 2.70 -1.03 -4.88
C THR A 353 1.68 -1.77 -3.99
N SER A 354 0.78 -1.05 -3.31
CA SER A 354 -0.25 -1.66 -2.43
C SER A 354 0.33 -2.60 -1.37
N GLN A 355 1.38 -2.14 -0.68
CA GLN A 355 2.17 -3.00 0.19
C GLN A 355 1.41 -3.40 1.46
N ILE A 356 1.44 -4.69 1.78
CA ILE A 356 1.07 -5.22 3.09
C ILE A 356 2.25 -6.06 3.56
N ASN A 357 2.94 -5.57 4.60
CA ASN A 357 4.16 -6.18 5.12
C ASN A 357 3.97 -6.44 6.61
N GLU A 358 4.05 -7.70 7.02
CA GLU A 358 3.76 -8.16 8.38
C GLU A 358 4.90 -9.05 8.88
N SER A 359 5.42 -8.75 10.06
CA SER A 359 6.44 -9.58 10.72
C SER A 359 5.79 -10.78 11.39
N GLY A 360 6.43 -11.96 11.32
CA GLY A 360 6.06 -13.12 12.14
C GLY A 360 4.63 -13.66 11.93
N VAL A 361 4.27 -13.98 10.68
CA VAL A 361 2.94 -14.47 10.28
C VAL A 361 2.92 -15.97 9.95
N ASN A 362 4.01 -16.50 9.39
CA ASN A 362 4.01 -17.83 8.80
C ASN A 362 4.75 -18.86 9.67
N GLU A 363 4.05 -19.92 10.05
CA GLU A 363 4.60 -21.12 10.66
C GLU A 363 4.83 -22.18 9.58
N GLY A 364 5.96 -22.89 9.66
CA GLY A 364 6.40 -23.89 8.69
C GLY A 364 7.14 -23.31 7.49
N ASP A 365 7.10 -24.07 6.39
CA ASP A 365 7.68 -23.67 5.11
C ASP A 365 7.07 -22.38 4.55
N GLY A 366 7.88 -21.65 3.78
CA GLY A 366 7.41 -20.50 3.02
C GLY A 366 6.48 -20.88 1.87
N LYS A 367 5.90 -19.86 1.23
CA LYS A 367 5.15 -20.00 -0.02
C LYS A 367 5.14 -18.69 -0.79
N VAL A 368 4.92 -18.77 -2.10
CA VAL A 368 4.64 -17.60 -2.94
C VAL A 368 3.32 -17.80 -3.66
N ILE A 369 2.47 -16.77 -3.62
CA ILE A 369 1.21 -16.73 -4.35
C ILE A 369 1.30 -15.57 -5.34
N ILE A 370 1.24 -15.87 -6.63
CA ILE A 370 1.20 -14.88 -7.70
C ILE A 370 -0.20 -14.91 -8.33
N THR A 371 -0.94 -13.82 -8.23
CA THR A 371 -2.29 -13.67 -8.77
C THR A 371 -2.27 -12.66 -9.90
N ASN A 372 -2.62 -13.07 -11.12
CA ASN A 372 -2.79 -12.14 -12.22
C ASN A 372 -4.16 -11.46 -12.11
N LEU A 373 -4.14 -10.14 -11.92
CA LEU A 373 -5.31 -9.28 -12.03
C LEU A 373 -5.38 -8.88 -13.50
N VAL A 374 -6.07 -9.65 -14.33
CA VAL A 374 -6.17 -9.33 -15.76
C VAL A 374 -6.83 -7.96 -15.92
N THR A 375 -6.03 -6.95 -16.21
CA THR A 375 -6.46 -5.72 -16.85
C THR A 375 -6.38 -5.97 -18.36
N LEU A 376 -7.49 -5.83 -19.07
CA LEU A 376 -7.48 -5.92 -20.53
C LEU A 376 -6.71 -4.69 -21.06
N ASN A 377 -5.41 -4.86 -21.31
CA ASN A 377 -4.66 -3.93 -22.15
C ASN A 377 -5.14 -4.13 -23.60
N VAL A 378 -6.22 -3.44 -23.97
CA VAL A 378 -6.55 -3.25 -25.37
C VAL A 378 -5.45 -2.39 -25.98
N ILE A 379 -4.68 -2.99 -26.88
CA ILE A 379 -3.65 -2.34 -27.69
C ILE A 379 -4.33 -1.19 -28.46
N LEU A 380 -4.19 0.04 -27.96
CA LEU A 380 -4.55 1.24 -28.69
C LEU A 380 -3.37 1.60 -29.60
N LEU A 381 -3.28 0.93 -30.75
CA LEU A 381 -2.66 1.55 -31.91
C LEU A 381 -3.63 2.64 -32.37
N LEU A 382 -3.29 3.92 -32.14
CA LEU A 382 -3.44 5.04 -33.08
C LEU A 382 -2.96 6.36 -32.43
N SER A 383 -1.94 6.92 -33.09
CA SER A 383 -1.35 8.26 -33.07
C SER A 383 -2.13 9.45 -32.49
N PHE A 384 -1.42 10.26 -31.71
CA PHE A 384 -1.47 11.73 -31.56
C PHE A 384 -2.78 12.48 -31.88
N THR A 385 -3.42 13.04 -30.86
CA THR A 385 -3.60 14.51 -30.64
C THR A 385 -4.31 14.76 -29.30
N PRO A 386 -4.04 15.88 -28.60
CA PRO A 386 -4.71 16.22 -27.34
C PRO A 386 -6.02 16.95 -27.67
N LEU A 387 -7.16 16.39 -27.27
CA LEU A 387 -8.41 17.13 -27.29
C LEU A 387 -9.07 17.05 -25.91
N SER A 388 -9.02 18.18 -25.20
CA SER A 388 -9.88 18.47 -24.06
C SER A 388 -11.33 18.31 -24.49
N LEU A 389 -12.00 17.29 -23.96
CA LEU A 389 -13.46 17.21 -23.94
C LEU A 389 -13.88 17.12 -22.48
N ALA A 390 -14.22 18.29 -21.95
CA ALA A 390 -15.10 18.40 -20.80
C ALA A 390 -16.40 17.65 -21.13
N LEU A 391 -16.64 16.53 -20.45
CA LEU A 391 -17.95 15.89 -20.44
C LEU A 391 -18.85 16.64 -19.45
N THR A 392 -19.51 17.68 -19.94
CA THR A 392 -20.80 18.13 -19.38
C THR A 392 -21.89 17.17 -19.87
N ARG A 393 -22.62 16.47 -18.98
CA ARG A 393 -23.87 15.73 -19.31
C ARG A 393 -24.60 15.20 -18.04
N SER A 394 -25.70 15.80 -17.57
CA SER A 394 -27.16 15.60 -17.81
C SER A 394 -27.84 14.35 -17.16
N ASP A 395 -28.60 14.60 -16.08
CA ASP A 395 -29.89 14.04 -15.58
C ASP A 395 -30.34 12.55 -15.71
N VAL A 396 -29.51 11.56 -16.06
CA VAL A 396 -30.02 10.16 -16.22
C VAL A 396 -29.24 9.04 -15.49
N TRP A 397 -28.27 9.35 -14.63
CA TRP A 397 -27.49 8.29 -13.96
C TRP A 397 -28.07 7.93 -12.58
N LYS A 398 -28.70 6.75 -12.46
CA LYS A 398 -28.89 6.08 -11.16
C LYS A 398 -27.58 5.36 -10.81
N SER A 399 -27.07 5.62 -9.61
CA SER A 399 -25.79 5.09 -9.12
C SER A 399 -25.73 3.57 -9.07
N SER A 400 -24.51 3.00 -9.21
CA SER A 400 -24.21 1.57 -9.02
C SER A 400 -23.87 1.20 -7.57
N LEU A 401 -23.84 2.18 -6.65
CA LEU A 401 -23.52 1.94 -5.25
C LEU A 401 -24.79 1.65 -4.44
N ILE A 402 -24.83 0.49 -3.78
CA ILE A 402 -25.98 0.05 -2.97
C ILE A 402 -25.61 0.07 -1.49
N GLY A 403 -26.30 0.89 -0.70
CA GLY A 403 -26.24 0.81 0.77
C GLY A 403 -27.26 -0.20 1.27
N THR A 404 -26.84 -1.19 2.08
CA THR A 404 -27.74 -2.23 2.61
C THR A 404 -27.94 -2.18 4.13
N ARG A 405 -29.14 -2.52 4.61
CA ARG A 405 -29.46 -2.73 6.03
C ARG A 405 -30.18 -4.06 6.25
N HIS A 406 -29.65 -4.85 7.17
CA HIS A 406 -30.20 -6.18 7.50
C HIS A 406 -31.25 -6.06 8.60
N ASN A 407 -32.28 -6.91 8.54
CA ASN A 407 -33.46 -6.90 9.40
C ASN A 407 -34.29 -5.62 9.30
N TYR A 408 -34.26 -4.96 8.15
CA TYR A 408 -35.08 -3.80 7.83
C TYR A 408 -35.72 -3.97 6.46
N ALA A 409 -36.90 -3.38 6.30
CA ALA A 409 -37.57 -3.22 5.02
C ALA A 409 -38.22 -1.84 4.95
N LEU A 410 -38.38 -1.33 3.74
CA LEU A 410 -39.17 -0.15 3.48
C LEU A 410 -40.61 -0.59 3.13
N VAL A 411 -41.54 -0.34 4.04
CA VAL A 411 -42.94 -0.75 3.93
C VAL A 411 -43.79 0.39 3.37
N GLY A 412 -44.78 0.07 2.54
CA GLY A 412 -45.71 1.07 1.98
C GLY A 412 -45.19 1.82 0.75
N HIS A 413 -43.96 1.55 0.32
CA HIS A 413 -43.35 2.16 -0.87
C HIS A 413 -42.97 1.15 -1.95
N VAL A 414 -43.40 -0.10 -1.79
CA VAL A 414 -43.18 -1.18 -2.77
C VAL A 414 -44.00 -0.87 -4.03
N MET A 415 -43.31 -0.77 -5.16
CA MET A 415 -43.91 -0.53 -6.47
C MET A 415 -44.00 -1.80 -7.32
N PHE A 416 -43.15 -2.80 -7.06
CA PHE A 416 -43.15 -4.04 -7.82
C PHE A 416 -42.56 -5.18 -6.99
N SER A 417 -43.13 -6.38 -7.08
CA SER A 417 -42.60 -7.55 -6.37
C SER A 417 -42.38 -8.72 -7.31
N ARG A 418 -41.27 -9.44 -7.14
CA ARG A 418 -40.91 -10.61 -7.94
C ARG A 418 -40.02 -11.58 -7.16
N VAL A 419 -39.80 -12.76 -7.71
CA VAL A 419 -38.77 -13.68 -7.20
C VAL A 419 -37.41 -13.27 -7.77
N ALA A 420 -36.38 -13.27 -6.92
CA ALA A 420 -35.00 -13.02 -7.33
C ALA A 420 -34.07 -14.05 -6.70
N LYS A 421 -33.03 -14.47 -7.44
CA LYS A 421 -31.95 -15.33 -6.95
C LYS A 421 -30.93 -14.54 -6.13
N GLY A 422 -31.38 -13.99 -5.01
CA GLY A 422 -30.56 -13.18 -4.11
C GLY A 422 -30.82 -11.67 -4.19
N SER A 423 -30.33 -10.96 -3.19
CA SER A 423 -30.48 -9.50 -3.04
C SER A 423 -29.80 -8.71 -4.16
N MET A 424 -28.70 -9.22 -4.73
CA MET A 424 -28.01 -8.57 -5.83
C MET A 424 -28.86 -8.55 -7.11
N VAL A 425 -29.47 -9.69 -7.45
CA VAL A 425 -30.40 -9.78 -8.59
C VAL A 425 -31.63 -8.88 -8.35
N CYS A 426 -32.08 -8.78 -7.10
CA CYS A 426 -33.14 -7.85 -6.73
C CYS A 426 -32.78 -6.38 -6.98
N SER A 427 -31.56 -5.98 -6.63
CA SER A 427 -31.06 -4.62 -6.90
C SER A 427 -31.02 -4.30 -8.40
N GLN A 428 -30.62 -5.27 -9.23
CA GLN A 428 -30.55 -5.09 -10.67
C GLN A 428 -31.93 -4.90 -11.28
N PHE A 429 -32.95 -5.59 -10.76
CA PHE A 429 -34.33 -5.35 -11.14
C PHE A 429 -34.76 -3.91 -10.81
N CYS A 430 -34.33 -3.35 -9.67
CA CYS A 430 -34.59 -1.95 -9.36
C CYS A 430 -33.91 -1.00 -10.36
N LEU A 431 -32.64 -1.23 -10.70
CA LEU A 431 -31.92 -0.41 -11.70
C LEU A 431 -32.61 -0.44 -13.08
N SER A 432 -33.16 -1.61 -13.46
CA SER A 432 -33.89 -1.76 -14.72
C SER A 432 -35.29 -1.15 -14.73
N LYS A 433 -35.84 -0.74 -13.57
CA LYS A 433 -37.19 -0.17 -13.46
C LYS A 433 -37.14 1.36 -13.26
N PRO A 434 -37.73 2.13 -14.20
CA PRO A 434 -37.95 3.56 -14.00
C PRO A 434 -38.68 3.84 -12.67
N GLY A 435 -38.27 4.88 -11.95
CA GLY A 435 -38.87 5.24 -10.65
C GLY A 435 -38.42 4.41 -9.44
N CYS A 436 -37.74 3.27 -9.61
CA CYS A 436 -37.24 2.50 -8.47
C CYS A 436 -35.96 3.13 -7.87
N LEU A 437 -35.94 3.33 -6.55
CA LEU A 437 -34.86 4.00 -5.79
C LEU A 437 -34.26 3.12 -4.68
N SER A 438 -34.97 2.07 -4.25
CA SER A 438 -34.46 1.10 -3.28
C SER A 438 -35.19 -0.25 -3.44
N PHE A 439 -34.82 -1.28 -2.68
CA PHE A 439 -35.43 -2.60 -2.72
C PHE A 439 -35.43 -3.27 -1.35
N ASN A 440 -36.36 -4.19 -1.11
CA ASN A 440 -36.36 -5.16 -0.02
C ASN A 440 -36.11 -6.55 -0.60
N PHE A 441 -35.32 -7.37 0.07
CA PHE A 441 -35.13 -8.77 -0.29
C PHE A 441 -35.30 -9.67 0.93
N LYS A 442 -36.08 -10.74 0.81
CA LYS A 442 -36.27 -11.77 1.84
C LYS A 442 -36.14 -13.16 1.24
N LYS A 443 -35.24 -13.98 1.78
CA LYS A 443 -35.18 -15.40 1.39
C LYS A 443 -36.48 -16.13 1.73
N ARG A 444 -36.87 -17.10 0.90
CA ARG A 444 -38.04 -17.96 1.19
C ARG A 444 -37.74 -18.97 2.30
N GLN A 445 -36.54 -19.56 2.30
CA GLN A 445 -35.99 -20.45 3.33
C GLN A 445 -34.48 -20.21 3.48
N GLU A 446 -33.85 -20.61 4.59
CA GLU A 446 -32.41 -20.35 4.84
C GLU A 446 -31.48 -21.02 3.80
N ILE A 447 -31.93 -22.14 3.23
CA ILE A 447 -31.18 -22.99 2.29
C ILE A 447 -31.38 -22.53 0.82
N ASP A 448 -32.40 -21.73 0.54
CA ASP A 448 -32.72 -21.28 -0.81
C ASP A 448 -31.83 -20.11 -1.27
N SER A 449 -31.45 -20.16 -2.56
CA SER A 449 -30.83 -19.01 -3.26
C SER A 449 -31.87 -18.00 -3.77
N GLU A 450 -33.16 -18.36 -3.74
CA GLU A 450 -34.28 -17.56 -4.20
C GLU A 450 -35.06 -16.88 -3.05
N GLY A 451 -35.53 -15.67 -3.30
CA GLY A 451 -36.26 -14.87 -2.32
C GLY A 451 -37.25 -13.90 -2.95
N LEU A 452 -38.14 -13.38 -2.11
CA LEU A 452 -39.03 -12.29 -2.45
C LEU A 452 -38.21 -11.01 -2.58
N CYS A 453 -38.27 -10.41 -3.77
CA CYS A 453 -37.69 -9.13 -4.11
C CYS A 453 -38.81 -8.10 -4.28
N GLU A 454 -38.75 -7.02 -3.52
CA GLU A 454 -39.70 -5.92 -3.57
C GLU A 454 -38.95 -4.64 -3.94
N LEU A 455 -39.31 -4.04 -5.07
CA LEU A 455 -38.74 -2.81 -5.58
C LEU A 455 -39.50 -1.63 -4.99
N ASN A 456 -38.80 -0.58 -4.56
CA ASN A 456 -39.38 0.56 -3.88
C ASN A 456 -39.19 1.86 -4.67
N GLN A 457 -40.20 2.71 -4.67
CA GLN A 457 -40.18 4.02 -5.34
C GLN A 457 -39.64 5.17 -4.49
N ARG A 458 -39.21 4.88 -3.25
CA ARG A 458 -38.61 5.83 -2.30
C ARG A 458 -37.30 5.26 -1.76
N ARG A 459 -36.49 6.09 -1.09
CA ARG A 459 -35.26 5.68 -0.39
C ARG A 459 -35.20 6.34 1.00
N CYS A 460 -34.45 5.75 1.92
CA CYS A 460 -34.30 6.27 3.28
C CYS A 460 -33.23 7.37 3.36
N HIS A 461 -32.19 7.29 2.53
CA HIS A 461 -31.16 8.31 2.45
C HIS A 461 -31.63 9.54 1.67
N GLY A 462 -31.64 10.70 2.31
CA GLY A 462 -31.98 12.00 1.70
C GLY A 462 -33.44 12.44 1.85
N ASP A 463 -34.33 11.55 2.32
CA ASP A 463 -35.77 11.83 2.45
C ASP A 463 -36.17 11.78 3.94
N ARG A 464 -36.33 12.95 4.59
CA ARG A 464 -36.54 13.05 6.06
C ARG A 464 -37.88 12.46 6.52
N GLU A 465 -38.79 12.13 5.60
CA GLU A 465 -40.12 11.60 5.89
C GLU A 465 -40.20 10.06 5.76
N VAL A 466 -39.11 9.38 5.39
CA VAL A 466 -39.12 7.94 5.05
C VAL A 466 -38.31 7.12 6.06
N ASN A 467 -39.01 6.37 6.92
CA ASN A 467 -38.42 5.52 7.96
C ASN A 467 -38.44 4.03 7.60
N LEU A 468 -37.34 3.33 7.89
CA LEU A 468 -37.27 1.87 7.73
C LEU A 468 -37.96 1.15 8.88
N THR A 469 -38.74 0.13 8.56
CA THR A 469 -39.38 -0.74 9.54
C THR A 469 -38.42 -1.90 9.88
N PRO A 470 -38.12 -2.16 11.16
CA PRO A 470 -37.39 -3.36 11.56
C PRO A 470 -38.22 -4.60 11.26
N ILE A 471 -37.78 -5.45 10.33
CA ILE A 471 -38.43 -6.71 9.97
C ILE A 471 -37.36 -7.79 9.81
N ARG A 472 -37.35 -8.78 10.71
CA ARG A 472 -36.34 -9.84 10.75
C ARG A 472 -36.33 -10.65 9.44
N GLY A 473 -35.13 -10.91 8.90
CA GLY A 473 -34.92 -11.71 7.69
C GLY A 473 -35.05 -10.94 6.37
N TYR A 474 -35.39 -9.65 6.42
CA TYR A 474 -35.32 -8.77 5.25
C TYR A 474 -33.97 -8.06 5.13
N VAL A 475 -33.55 -7.80 3.90
CA VAL A 475 -32.44 -6.92 3.55
C VAL A 475 -33.01 -5.75 2.75
N TYR A 476 -32.93 -4.56 3.30
CA TYR A 476 -33.18 -3.31 2.58
C TYR A 476 -31.92 -2.88 1.83
N GLY A 477 -32.03 -2.45 0.58
CA GLY A 477 -30.93 -1.87 -0.19
C GLY A 477 -31.36 -0.63 -0.95
N GLU A 478 -30.57 0.44 -0.96
CA GLU A 478 -30.88 1.70 -1.65
C GLU A 478 -29.73 2.18 -2.55
N PHE A 479 -30.07 2.82 -3.67
CA PHE A 479 -29.06 3.38 -4.58
C PHE A 479 -28.59 4.74 -4.06
N VAL A 480 -27.31 4.80 -3.74
CA VAL A 480 -26.65 6.00 -3.20
C VAL A 480 -26.09 6.78 -4.37
N ASP A 481 -26.67 7.92 -4.69
CA ASP A 481 -26.12 8.81 -5.71
C ASP A 481 -24.70 9.22 -5.30
N ALA A 482 -23.70 8.76 -6.04
CA ALA A 482 -22.32 9.10 -5.79
C ALA A 482 -22.07 10.52 -6.32
N GLU A 483 -22.53 11.54 -5.59
CA GLU A 483 -21.91 12.84 -5.69
C GLU A 483 -20.44 12.67 -5.29
N LEU A 484 -19.51 13.07 -6.17
CA LEU A 484 -18.08 13.16 -5.90
C LEU A 484 -17.85 14.10 -4.70
N LYS A 485 -17.93 13.54 -3.49
CA LYS A 485 -17.83 14.34 -2.28
C LYS A 485 -16.36 14.60 -2.00
N ARG A 486 -15.99 15.88 -2.11
CA ARG A 486 -14.63 16.38 -1.94
C ARG A 486 -14.51 17.13 -0.63
N TYR A 487 -13.49 16.81 0.15
CA TYR A 487 -13.13 17.44 1.41
C TYR A 487 -11.78 18.14 1.25
N THR A 488 -11.70 19.44 1.55
CA THR A 488 -10.46 20.22 1.41
C THR A 488 -10.05 20.78 2.76
N PHE A 489 -8.99 20.22 3.33
CA PHE A 489 -8.39 20.66 4.58
C PHE A 489 -7.34 21.74 4.32
N THR A 490 -7.36 22.80 5.12
CA THR A 490 -6.47 23.96 5.02
C THR A 490 -5.88 24.30 6.39
N SER A 491 -4.96 25.26 6.49
CA SER A 491 -4.45 25.71 7.79
C SER A 491 -5.47 26.51 8.62
N LEU A 492 -6.68 26.75 8.10
CA LEU A 492 -7.71 27.59 8.74
C LEU A 492 -7.25 29.02 9.06
N GLY A 493 -6.25 29.51 8.34
CA GLY A 493 -5.67 30.85 8.53
C GLY A 493 -4.51 30.90 9.52
N ALA A 494 -4.20 29.82 10.23
CA ALA A 494 -3.06 29.76 11.14
C ALA A 494 -1.73 29.91 10.38
N GLN A 495 -0.77 30.55 11.05
CA GLN A 495 0.57 30.89 10.55
C GLN A 495 1.64 30.67 11.63
N GLY A 496 2.89 30.57 11.20
CA GLY A 496 4.02 30.35 12.11
C GLY A 496 4.15 28.88 12.56
N PRO A 497 4.71 28.61 13.75
CA PRO A 497 5.10 27.27 14.15
C PRO A 497 3.98 26.45 14.79
N HIS A 498 2.83 27.04 15.12
CA HIS A 498 1.70 26.37 15.74
C HIS A 498 0.55 26.20 14.75
N GLY A 499 -0.14 25.04 14.84
CA GLY A 499 -1.31 24.76 14.03
C GLY A 499 -2.57 25.47 14.52
N PRO A 500 -3.70 25.27 13.83
CA PRO A 500 -4.95 25.92 14.18
C PRO A 500 -5.49 25.51 15.55
N THR A 501 -6.29 26.37 16.14
CA THR A 501 -7.01 26.22 17.40
C THR A 501 -8.47 25.82 17.15
N THR A 502 -9.16 25.39 18.21
CA THR A 502 -10.59 25.05 18.14
C THR A 502 -11.47 26.23 17.70
N ALA A 503 -11.05 27.48 17.97
CA ALA A 503 -11.77 28.67 17.52
C ALA A 503 -11.75 28.85 16.00
N GLU A 504 -10.70 28.38 15.31
CA GLU A 504 -10.53 28.57 13.87
C GLU A 504 -11.30 27.53 13.03
N VAL A 505 -11.89 26.50 13.66
CA VAL A 505 -12.69 25.48 12.97
C VAL A 505 -13.91 26.06 12.25
N VAL A 506 -14.38 27.24 12.68
CA VAL A 506 -15.45 28.02 12.02
C VAL A 506 -15.12 28.34 10.56
N GLY A 507 -13.83 28.34 10.18
CA GLY A 507 -13.39 28.51 8.80
C GLY A 507 -13.88 27.41 7.84
N TYR A 508 -14.43 26.31 8.35
CA TYR A 508 -15.10 25.29 7.53
C TYR A 508 -16.62 25.49 7.39
N SER A 509 -17.23 26.53 7.97
CA SER A 509 -18.66 26.78 7.83
C SER A 509 -19.07 26.98 6.36
N GLY A 510 -20.16 26.36 5.93
CA GLY A 510 -20.61 26.33 4.54
C GLY A 510 -19.81 25.40 3.61
N THR A 511 -18.85 24.62 4.13
CA THR A 511 -18.08 23.64 3.36
C THR A 511 -18.50 22.20 3.64
N SER A 512 -17.99 21.24 2.87
CA SER A 512 -18.20 19.81 3.11
C SER A 512 -17.59 19.29 4.43
N LEU A 513 -16.81 20.11 5.14
CA LEU A 513 -16.19 19.81 6.44
C LEU A 513 -16.90 20.46 7.64
N GLU A 514 -17.95 21.25 7.42
CA GLU A 514 -18.71 21.88 8.50
C GLU A 514 -19.20 20.85 9.51
N GLY A 515 -18.87 21.06 10.80
CA GLY A 515 -19.24 20.18 11.90
C GLY A 515 -18.62 18.77 11.87
N GLN A 516 -17.61 18.52 11.02
CA GLN A 516 -17.00 17.19 10.85
C GLN A 516 -15.54 17.10 11.32
N VAL A 517 -14.93 18.22 11.73
CA VAL A 517 -13.51 18.29 12.11
C VAL A 517 -13.39 18.73 13.57
N ASP A 518 -12.63 17.96 14.34
CA ASP A 518 -12.20 18.34 15.69
C ASP A 518 -10.75 18.81 15.64
N ILE A 519 -10.39 19.81 16.46
CA ILE A 519 -9.01 20.31 16.58
C ILE A 519 -8.41 19.87 17.91
N GLU A 520 -7.24 19.23 17.88
CA GLU A 520 -6.47 18.85 19.06
C GLU A 520 -5.02 19.28 18.84
N ASN A 521 -4.48 20.25 19.59
CA ASN A 521 -3.08 20.68 19.50
C ASN A 521 -2.58 21.01 18.08
N GLY A 522 -3.39 21.68 17.25
CA GLY A 522 -3.05 21.99 15.85
C GLY A 522 -3.40 20.88 14.84
N TYR A 523 -3.73 19.68 15.31
CA TYR A 523 -4.13 18.56 14.47
C TYR A 523 -5.62 18.62 14.16
N GLN A 524 -5.96 18.37 12.90
CA GLN A 524 -7.33 18.24 12.43
C GLN A 524 -7.73 16.78 12.42
N LEU A 525 -8.70 16.40 13.24
CA LEU A 525 -9.21 15.04 13.36
C LEU A 525 -10.49 14.92 12.55
N TRP A 526 -10.55 13.94 11.66
CA TRP A 526 -11.71 13.72 10.80
C TRP A 526 -12.11 12.26 10.76
N LYS A 527 -13.42 12.01 10.75
CA LYS A 527 -13.99 10.66 10.63
C LYS A 527 -14.44 10.43 9.21
N VAL A 528 -13.95 9.32 8.64
CA VAL A 528 -14.38 8.83 7.33
C VAL A 528 -15.90 8.57 7.36
N PRO A 529 -16.71 9.26 6.53
CA PRO A 529 -18.17 9.25 6.66
C PRO A 529 -18.81 8.00 6.07
N ILE A 530 -18.17 7.40 5.06
CA ILE A 530 -18.61 6.17 4.40
C ILE A 530 -17.40 5.28 4.09
N SER A 531 -17.59 3.96 4.17
CA SER A 531 -16.56 3.02 3.70
C SER A 531 -16.44 3.17 2.18
N GLY A 532 -15.22 3.15 1.65
CA GLY A 532 -15.01 3.32 0.22
C GLY A 532 -13.57 3.64 -0.13
N THR A 533 -13.33 3.87 -1.41
CA THR A 533 -12.02 4.28 -1.92
C THR A 533 -11.95 5.80 -1.99
N TYR A 534 -10.83 6.34 -1.55
CA TYR A 534 -10.55 7.76 -1.47
C TYR A 534 -9.24 8.07 -2.21
N SER A 535 -9.27 9.09 -3.06
CA SER A 535 -8.05 9.73 -3.53
C SER A 535 -7.67 10.83 -2.54
N ILE A 536 -6.42 10.82 -2.06
CA ILE A 536 -5.87 11.87 -1.20
C ILE A 536 -4.74 12.57 -1.93
N GLU A 537 -4.80 13.90 -2.01
CA GLU A 537 -3.71 14.76 -2.44
C GLU A 537 -3.24 15.62 -1.27
N ALA A 538 -1.99 15.42 -0.85
CA ALA A 538 -1.33 16.23 0.18
C ALA A 538 -0.32 17.19 -0.47
N PHE A 539 -0.33 18.44 -0.03
CA PHE A 539 0.58 19.48 -0.49
C PHE A 539 1.37 20.00 0.71
N GLY A 540 2.70 19.92 0.67
CA GLY A 540 3.57 20.52 1.67
C GLY A 540 3.59 22.04 1.53
N ALA A 541 3.99 22.77 2.58
CA ALA A 541 4.07 24.23 2.52
C ALA A 541 5.39 24.71 1.89
N SER A 542 5.39 25.92 1.32
CA SER A 542 6.64 26.54 0.86
C SER A 542 7.45 27.14 2.03
N GLY A 543 8.76 27.22 1.85
CA GLY A 543 9.63 28.02 2.71
C GLY A 543 9.36 29.51 2.59
N GLY A 544 9.82 30.27 3.57
CA GLY A 544 9.83 31.72 3.53
C GLY A 544 10.93 32.26 2.63
N ASN A 545 10.70 33.43 2.03
CA ASN A 545 11.76 34.12 1.29
C ASN A 545 12.76 34.73 2.26
N GLY A 546 14.04 34.61 1.92
CA GLY A 546 15.10 35.36 2.57
C GLY A 546 15.17 36.79 2.03
N THR A 547 15.00 37.76 2.90
CA THR A 547 14.95 39.18 2.60
C THR A 547 15.97 39.96 3.43
N CYS A 548 15.92 41.28 3.36
CA CYS A 548 16.62 42.20 4.25
C CYS A 548 15.89 43.57 4.23
N GLN A 549 16.20 44.46 5.16
CA GLN A 549 15.46 45.72 5.36
C GLN A 549 15.53 46.70 4.16
N SER A 550 16.58 46.63 3.33
CA SER A 550 16.85 47.61 2.26
C SER A 550 17.28 47.02 0.91
N CYS A 551 17.22 45.70 0.73
CA CYS A 551 17.55 45.04 -0.55
C CYS A 551 16.36 45.00 -1.50
N LYS A 552 16.68 45.11 -2.81
CA LYS A 552 15.72 44.98 -3.91
C LYS A 552 15.49 43.52 -4.34
N GLU A 553 16.42 42.62 -4.03
CA GLU A 553 16.40 41.21 -4.42
C GLU A 553 16.21 40.30 -3.20
N TRP A 554 15.59 39.14 -3.40
CA TRP A 554 15.30 38.15 -2.35
C TRP A 554 15.85 36.78 -2.75
N LYS A 555 16.20 35.96 -1.76
CA LYS A 555 16.40 34.52 -1.96
C LYS A 555 15.07 33.80 -1.77
N LEU A 556 14.71 32.97 -2.72
CA LEU A 556 13.41 32.32 -2.74
C LEU A 556 13.37 31.17 -1.73
N GLY A 557 12.25 31.05 -1.02
CA GLY A 557 11.93 29.82 -0.31
C GLY A 557 11.54 28.72 -1.30
N GLY A 558 11.94 27.48 -1.01
CA GLY A 558 11.56 26.32 -1.79
C GLY A 558 10.06 26.08 -1.76
N LEU A 559 9.51 25.58 -2.87
CA LEU A 559 8.10 25.19 -2.96
C LEU A 559 7.87 23.84 -2.25
N GLY A 560 6.68 23.61 -1.69
CA GLY A 560 6.34 22.32 -1.08
C GLY A 560 6.00 21.24 -2.11
N ALA A 561 6.15 19.97 -1.75
CA ALA A 561 5.83 18.83 -2.60
C ALA A 561 4.31 18.63 -2.76
N ARG A 562 3.88 17.96 -3.83
CA ARG A 562 2.53 17.41 -4.00
C ARG A 562 2.61 15.89 -4.07
N ILE A 563 1.87 15.21 -3.21
CA ILE A 563 1.87 13.75 -3.10
C ILE A 563 0.42 13.29 -3.18
N LYS A 564 0.11 12.46 -4.18
CA LYS A 564 -1.23 11.93 -4.43
C LYS A 564 -1.22 10.42 -4.36
N GLY A 565 -2.19 9.82 -3.69
CA GLY A 565 -2.39 8.38 -3.66
C GLY A 565 -3.85 8.00 -3.46
N THR A 566 -4.15 6.72 -3.67
CA THR A 566 -5.48 6.14 -3.51
C THR A 566 -5.50 5.12 -2.38
N PHE A 567 -6.50 5.23 -1.50
CA PHE A 567 -6.60 4.51 -0.23
C PHE A 567 -8.03 3.98 -0.02
N TYR A 568 -8.16 2.83 0.63
CA TYR A 568 -9.46 2.32 1.07
C TYR A 568 -9.62 2.58 2.57
N PHE A 569 -10.77 3.15 2.96
CA PHE A 569 -11.10 3.36 4.36
C PHE A 569 -12.45 2.74 4.70
N ILE A 570 -12.59 2.35 5.96
CA ILE A 570 -13.86 1.91 6.53
C ILE A 570 -14.53 3.13 7.15
N LYS A 571 -15.86 3.19 7.10
CA LYS A 571 -16.65 4.19 7.82
C LYS A 571 -16.19 4.28 9.28
N ASN A 572 -16.10 5.51 9.78
CA ASN A 572 -15.61 5.88 11.11
C ASN A 572 -14.11 5.66 11.34
N THR A 573 -13.33 5.24 10.34
CA THR A 573 -11.87 5.37 10.42
C THR A 573 -11.53 6.82 10.74
N ARG A 574 -10.70 7.04 11.77
CA ARG A 574 -10.29 8.37 12.21
C ARG A 574 -8.94 8.70 11.60
N LEU A 575 -8.89 9.82 10.88
CA LEU A 575 -7.67 10.39 10.32
C LEU A 575 -7.22 11.58 11.16
N ARG A 576 -5.91 11.67 11.39
CA ARG A 576 -5.22 12.81 11.97
C ARG A 576 -4.49 13.53 10.83
N ILE A 577 -4.81 14.82 10.65
CA ILE A 577 -4.35 15.63 9.53
C ILE A 577 -3.59 16.85 10.07
N VAL A 578 -2.36 17.05 9.59
CA VAL A 578 -1.55 18.24 9.82
C VAL A 578 -1.43 18.96 8.50
N ILE A 579 -1.79 20.23 8.46
CA ILE A 579 -1.59 21.08 7.29
C ILE A 579 -0.34 21.91 7.51
N GLY A 580 0.67 21.69 6.66
CA GLY A 580 1.91 22.45 6.72
C GLY A 580 1.65 23.95 6.57
N GLN A 581 2.33 24.78 7.36
CA GLN A 581 2.26 26.24 7.24
C GLN A 581 3.51 26.77 6.53
N GLN A 582 3.32 27.86 5.78
CA GLN A 582 4.41 28.53 5.09
C GLN A 582 5.43 29.07 6.10
N GLY A 583 6.72 28.89 5.79
CA GLY A 583 7.79 29.52 6.56
C GLY A 583 7.78 31.05 6.38
N LEU A 584 8.14 31.80 7.42
CA LEU A 584 8.14 33.26 7.41
C LEU A 584 9.58 33.81 7.41
N PRO A 585 9.82 35.04 6.95
CA PRO A 585 11.09 35.71 7.20
C PRO A 585 11.22 36.14 8.67
N THR A 586 12.44 36.23 9.20
CA THR A 586 12.65 36.93 10.48
C THR A 586 12.54 38.44 10.29
N HIS A 587 11.87 39.16 11.20
CA HIS A 587 11.72 40.63 11.11
C HIS A 587 12.58 41.40 12.11
N THR A 588 13.16 40.73 13.10
CA THR A 588 13.90 41.32 14.22
C THR A 588 15.24 41.91 13.80
N PHE A 589 15.83 41.43 12.71
CA PHE A 589 17.16 41.81 12.27
C PHE A 589 17.14 42.49 10.89
N PRO A 590 18.18 43.29 10.55
CA PRO A 590 18.31 43.87 9.21
C PRO A 590 18.43 42.82 8.11
N GLN A 591 19.04 41.67 8.43
CA GLN A 591 19.17 40.49 7.58
C GLN A 591 18.08 39.49 7.96
N ARG A 592 17.32 38.99 6.97
CA ARG A 592 16.02 38.36 7.22
C ARG A 592 15.85 37.04 6.46
N PRO A 593 16.60 35.97 6.78
CA PRO A 593 16.42 34.69 6.10
C PRO A 593 15.03 34.12 6.38
N GLY A 594 14.58 33.25 5.47
CA GLY A 594 13.31 32.56 5.57
C GLY A 594 13.39 31.32 6.46
N GLY A 595 12.35 31.06 7.24
CA GLY A 595 12.13 29.75 7.85
C GLY A 595 11.66 28.72 6.82
N GLY A 596 11.83 27.44 7.15
CA GLY A 596 11.36 26.32 6.35
C GLY A 596 9.84 26.16 6.41
N GLY A 597 9.26 25.71 5.31
CA GLY A 597 7.85 25.34 5.24
C GLY A 597 7.60 24.01 5.95
N GLY A 598 6.46 23.87 6.61
CA GLY A 598 6.09 22.63 7.26
C GLY A 598 5.60 21.56 6.29
N GLY A 599 5.78 20.30 6.69
CA GLY A 599 5.20 19.15 6.01
C GLY A 599 3.70 19.02 6.27
N THR A 600 2.99 18.42 5.33
CA THR A 600 1.57 18.09 5.45
C THR A 600 1.41 16.60 5.65
N PHE A 601 0.70 16.17 6.69
CA PHE A 601 0.62 14.77 7.12
C PHE A 601 -0.82 14.30 7.16
N VAL A 602 -1.05 13.07 6.70
CA VAL A 602 -2.28 12.31 6.95
C VAL A 602 -1.86 10.97 7.54
N THR A 603 -2.36 10.69 8.75
CA THR A 603 -2.12 9.42 9.45
C THR A 603 -3.42 8.86 10.02
N LEU A 604 -3.43 7.58 10.39
CA LEU A 604 -4.48 7.04 11.25
C LEU A 604 -4.35 7.65 12.65
N THR A 605 -5.48 7.89 13.32
CA THR A 605 -5.47 8.39 14.70
C THR A 605 -5.08 7.31 15.71
N ILE A 606 -5.42 6.05 15.44
CA ILE A 606 -5.32 4.93 16.40
C ILE A 606 -3.89 4.60 16.80
N ASP A 607 -2.98 4.54 15.83
CA ASP A 607 -1.60 4.08 15.98
C ASP A 607 -0.60 5.01 15.29
N ARG A 608 -1.07 6.11 14.71
CA ARG A 608 -0.25 7.02 13.91
C ARG A 608 0.37 6.29 12.71
N THR A 609 -0.31 5.32 12.12
CA THR A 609 0.14 4.73 10.85
C THR A 609 0.10 5.78 9.73
N LYS A 610 1.22 5.92 9.02
CA LYS A 610 1.39 6.90 7.94
C LYS A 610 0.54 6.51 6.73
N ILE A 611 -0.21 7.47 6.19
CA ILE A 611 -0.98 7.29 4.96
C ILE A 611 -0.27 8.03 3.82
N ILE A 612 -0.17 9.35 3.94
CA ILE A 612 0.46 10.20 2.93
C ILE A 612 1.04 11.45 3.60
N ILE A 613 2.25 11.83 3.20
CA ILE A 613 2.98 12.96 3.75
C ILE A 613 3.66 13.70 2.62
N ALA A 614 3.47 15.01 2.54
CA ALA A 614 4.12 15.88 1.57
C ALA A 614 5.13 16.80 2.27
N GLY A 615 6.38 16.75 1.82
CA GLY A 615 7.48 17.55 2.36
C GLY A 615 7.33 19.04 2.05
N GLY A 616 7.67 19.88 3.02
CA GLY A 616 7.74 21.33 2.88
C GLY A 616 9.08 21.79 2.29
N GLY A 617 9.10 22.98 1.70
CA GLY A 617 10.32 23.56 1.11
C GLY A 617 11.25 24.21 2.12
N GLY A 618 12.55 24.25 1.82
CA GLY A 618 13.54 24.97 2.62
C GLY A 618 13.35 26.49 2.56
N GLY A 619 13.77 27.20 3.59
CA GLY A 619 13.75 28.66 3.63
C GLY A 619 14.86 29.29 2.79
N GLY A 620 14.58 30.44 2.18
CA GLY A 620 15.58 31.19 1.42
C GLY A 620 16.69 31.76 2.32
N GLY A 621 17.93 31.70 1.84
CA GLY A 621 19.10 32.22 2.55
C GLY A 621 19.16 33.75 2.62
N LEU A 622 20.26 34.30 3.14
CA LEU A 622 20.46 35.74 3.16
C LEU A 622 20.60 36.32 1.75
N VAL A 623 20.23 37.59 1.60
CA VAL A 623 20.50 38.36 0.37
C VAL A 623 21.98 38.81 0.37
N LYS A 624 22.88 37.83 0.33
CA LYS A 624 24.33 37.99 0.32
C LYS A 624 24.96 36.94 -0.60
N ALA A 625 26.14 37.23 -1.13
CA ALA A 625 26.92 36.25 -1.89
C ALA A 625 27.23 35.02 -1.00
N GLY A 626 27.18 33.82 -1.59
CA GLY A 626 27.38 32.55 -0.89
C GLY A 626 26.11 31.92 -0.30
N PHE A 627 24.97 32.62 -0.29
CA PHE A 627 23.69 32.09 0.16
C PHE A 627 22.76 31.76 -1.02
N GLU A 628 22.09 30.62 -0.92
CA GLU A 628 21.25 30.05 -1.98
C GLU A 628 19.75 30.20 -1.67
N ASP A 629 18.94 29.94 -2.69
CA ASP A 629 17.51 29.70 -2.52
C ASP A 629 17.29 28.38 -1.74
N GLY A 630 16.13 28.25 -1.11
CA GLY A 630 15.76 27.02 -0.43
C GLY A 630 15.41 25.91 -1.44
N ASP A 631 15.88 24.69 -1.18
CA ASP A 631 15.51 23.54 -1.99
C ASP A 631 14.00 23.24 -1.84
N PRO A 632 13.33 22.73 -2.90
CA PRO A 632 11.92 22.36 -2.81
C PRO A 632 11.70 21.17 -1.87
N GLY A 633 10.47 21.01 -1.38
CA GLY A 633 10.01 19.76 -0.78
C GLY A 633 10.12 18.61 -1.79
N GLN A 634 10.58 17.44 -1.34
CA GLN A 634 10.99 16.34 -2.20
C GLN A 634 9.84 15.36 -2.45
N ALA A 635 9.77 14.78 -3.65
CA ALA A 635 8.86 13.68 -3.97
C ALA A 635 9.29 12.35 -3.32
N THR A 636 10.57 12.23 -2.96
CA THR A 636 11.20 11.07 -2.34
C THR A 636 11.18 11.14 -0.82
N GLN A 637 11.46 10.02 -0.16
CA GLN A 637 11.49 9.90 1.30
C GLN A 637 12.61 10.68 2.00
N ASN A 638 13.69 11.04 1.33
CA ASN A 638 14.81 11.73 1.97
C ASN A 638 14.72 13.24 1.77
N GLY A 639 15.08 13.99 2.80
CA GLY A 639 15.25 15.43 2.74
C GLY A 639 16.57 15.79 2.05
N THR A 640 16.67 17.02 1.56
CA THR A 640 17.88 17.53 0.89
C THR A 640 18.83 18.24 1.85
N ARG A 641 20.06 18.51 1.38
CA ARG A 641 21.13 19.24 2.10
C ARG A 641 21.40 18.70 3.51
N TYR A 642 21.88 17.45 3.63
CA TYR A 642 21.97 16.75 4.92
C TYR A 642 20.61 16.58 5.61
N GLY A 643 19.57 16.36 4.80
CA GLY A 643 18.25 16.01 5.28
C GLY A 643 18.20 14.61 5.88
N GLY A 644 17.18 14.38 6.70
CA GLY A 644 16.94 13.10 7.34
C GLY A 644 16.54 12.01 6.35
N TYR A 645 16.51 10.78 6.86
CA TYR A 645 16.09 9.58 6.14
C TYR A 645 15.31 8.67 7.10
N GLY A 646 14.45 7.80 6.56
CA GLY A 646 13.69 6.85 7.39
C GLY A 646 12.80 7.48 8.47
N GLY A 647 12.44 8.76 8.33
CA GLY A 647 11.63 9.49 9.30
C GLY A 647 12.38 10.52 10.15
N THR A 648 13.71 10.59 10.09
CA THR A 648 14.50 11.48 10.96
C THR A 648 14.43 12.95 10.51
N GLY A 649 14.78 13.88 11.40
CA GLY A 649 14.97 15.29 11.08
C GLY A 649 16.28 15.55 10.33
N GLY A 650 16.40 16.73 9.74
CA GLY A 650 17.62 17.17 9.06
C GLY A 650 18.71 17.60 10.04
N GLN A 651 19.95 17.67 9.52
CA GLN A 651 21.14 18.07 10.29
C GLN A 651 21.79 19.32 9.69
N ARG A 652 22.57 20.03 10.51
CA ARG A 652 23.41 21.15 10.06
C ARG A 652 24.83 20.66 9.77
N PHE A 653 25.32 20.85 8.54
CA PHE A 653 26.67 20.48 8.13
C PHE A 653 27.52 21.70 7.79
N ASN A 654 28.64 21.83 8.49
CA ASN A 654 29.60 22.89 8.28
C ASN A 654 30.64 22.50 7.21
N THR A 655 30.61 23.21 6.09
CA THR A 655 31.48 22.98 4.94
C THR A 655 32.93 23.42 5.17
N ALA A 656 33.16 24.41 6.04
CA ALA A 656 34.51 24.87 6.37
C ALA A 656 35.25 23.83 7.22
N HIS A 657 34.54 23.23 8.19
CA HIS A 657 35.09 22.20 9.09
C HIS A 657 34.89 20.76 8.60
N LYS A 658 34.11 20.57 7.52
CA LYS A 658 33.72 19.27 6.94
C LYS A 658 33.11 18.31 7.97
N ALA A 659 32.33 18.84 8.89
CA ALA A 659 31.72 18.11 10.00
C ALA A 659 30.31 18.64 10.30
N LEU A 660 29.57 17.93 11.16
CA LEU A 660 28.31 18.45 11.70
C LEU A 660 28.58 19.72 12.52
N ASP A 661 27.67 20.69 12.38
CA ASP A 661 27.85 22.01 12.96
C ASP A 661 27.51 22.03 14.46
N HIS A 662 28.40 22.63 15.25
CA HIS A 662 28.21 22.81 16.69
C HIS A 662 27.98 24.28 17.10
N GLY A 663 27.70 25.18 16.15
CA GLY A 663 27.27 26.53 16.50
C GLY A 663 27.55 27.64 15.48
N GLU A 664 28.15 27.41 14.32
CA GLU A 664 28.36 28.49 13.33
C GLU A 664 27.14 28.70 12.44
N ILE A 665 26.41 27.62 12.14
CA ILE A 665 25.17 27.67 11.38
C ILE A 665 24.02 28.02 12.33
N LYS A 666 23.59 29.28 12.31
CA LYS A 666 22.48 29.77 13.14
C LYS A 666 21.15 29.65 12.40
N ALA A 667 20.49 28.53 12.63
CA ALA A 667 19.19 28.15 12.07
C ALA A 667 18.79 26.79 12.67
N SER A 668 17.58 26.36 12.35
CA SER A 668 17.10 25.02 12.64
C SER A 668 16.76 24.27 11.36
N SER A 669 17.15 23.01 11.32
CA SER A 669 16.81 22.06 10.27
C SER A 669 15.32 21.69 10.37
N GLY A 670 14.78 21.13 9.30
CA GLY A 670 13.43 20.60 9.31
C GLY A 670 13.33 19.33 10.16
N ALA A 671 12.15 19.08 10.73
CA ALA A 671 11.84 17.86 11.44
C ALA A 671 11.19 16.82 10.50
N GLY A 672 11.39 15.56 10.85
CA GLY A 672 10.80 14.43 10.13
C GLY A 672 9.54 13.89 10.81
N TYR A 673 9.18 12.67 10.44
CA TYR A 673 8.08 11.93 11.04
C TYR A 673 8.37 11.55 12.51
N ILE A 674 9.57 11.05 12.79
CA ILE A 674 9.98 10.54 14.12
C ILE A 674 11.05 11.41 14.80
N GLY A 675 11.89 12.10 14.02
CA GLY A 675 13.04 12.84 14.55
C GLY A 675 12.85 14.35 14.47
N ASP A 676 13.16 15.05 15.55
CA ASP A 676 13.21 16.51 15.60
C ASP A 676 14.34 17.03 14.70
N GLY A 677 14.26 18.28 14.25
CA GLY A 677 15.32 18.94 13.49
C GLY A 677 16.46 19.40 14.38
N ASP A 678 17.70 19.33 13.88
CA ASP A 678 18.87 19.89 14.57
C ASP A 678 18.84 21.44 14.57
N ALA A 679 19.22 22.08 15.67
CA ALA A 679 19.20 23.53 15.82
C ALA A 679 20.42 24.05 16.59
N ASP A 680 20.80 25.30 16.35
CA ASP A 680 21.73 25.97 17.25
C ASP A 680 21.05 26.25 18.60
N GLY A 681 21.78 26.08 19.70
CA GLY A 681 21.22 26.11 21.07
C GLY A 681 20.57 27.42 21.54
N ASN A 682 20.42 28.40 20.66
CA ASN A 682 19.80 29.70 20.94
C ASN A 682 18.30 29.75 20.60
N GLY A 683 17.74 28.72 19.95
CA GLY A 683 16.32 28.63 19.59
C GLY A 683 15.73 27.26 19.84
N ASN A 684 14.41 27.16 19.74
CA ASN A 684 13.67 25.90 19.84
C ASN A 684 13.73 25.17 18.48
N PRO A 685 14.21 23.91 18.46
CA PRO A 685 14.26 23.11 17.23
C PRO A 685 12.86 22.82 16.70
N ALA A 686 12.75 22.58 15.39
CA ALA A 686 11.53 22.07 14.81
C ALA A 686 11.22 20.68 15.39
N LYS A 687 9.95 20.43 15.72
CA LYS A 687 9.49 19.19 16.34
C LYS A 687 8.92 18.26 15.30
N SER A 688 9.26 16.97 15.45
CA SER A 688 8.76 15.90 14.59
C SER A 688 7.24 15.78 14.68
N PHE A 689 6.62 15.08 13.74
CA PHE A 689 5.20 14.75 13.83
C PHE A 689 4.85 14.06 15.16
N LEU A 690 5.68 13.13 15.63
CA LEU A 690 5.44 12.45 16.92
C LEU A 690 5.65 13.35 18.14
N SER A 691 6.42 14.43 17.97
CA SER A 691 6.74 15.43 19.01
C SER A 691 5.87 16.68 18.97
N GLY A 692 4.78 16.70 18.20
CA GLY A 692 3.84 17.83 18.15
C GLY A 692 3.81 18.60 16.83
N ALA A 693 4.67 18.28 15.86
CA ALA A 693 4.78 18.93 14.55
C ALA A 693 5.04 20.44 14.60
N THR A 694 5.40 20.99 15.76
CA THR A 694 5.68 22.41 15.95
C THR A 694 6.84 22.87 15.08
N GLY A 695 6.67 23.99 14.38
CA GLY A 695 7.76 24.63 13.65
C GLY A 695 8.87 25.12 14.60
N GLY A 696 10.06 25.32 14.06
CA GLY A 696 11.17 25.91 14.79
C GLY A 696 10.89 27.38 15.15
N PHE A 697 11.37 27.79 16.30
CA PHE A 697 11.22 29.15 16.81
C PHE A 697 12.56 29.69 17.33
N HIS A 698 12.92 30.90 16.93
CA HIS A 698 13.96 31.69 17.57
C HIS A 698 13.33 33.02 18.06
N ALA A 699 14.06 34.12 18.19
CA ALA A 699 13.54 35.47 18.54
C ALA A 699 12.24 35.90 17.82
N VAL A 700 11.89 35.26 16.68
CA VAL A 700 10.55 35.27 16.09
C VAL A 700 10.13 33.86 15.64
N ASP A 701 8.82 33.65 15.63
CA ASP A 701 8.09 32.51 15.08
C ASP A 701 8.17 32.50 13.54
N ASN A 702 9.17 31.81 12.97
CA ASN A 702 9.37 31.83 11.53
C ASN A 702 9.47 30.45 10.85
N GLY A 703 9.60 29.36 11.59
CA GLY A 703 9.41 28.00 11.06
C GLY A 703 7.92 27.65 10.92
N GLY A 704 7.53 27.01 9.83
CA GLY A 704 6.14 26.61 9.60
C GLY A 704 5.71 25.38 10.42
N PHE A 705 4.50 25.40 10.98
CA PHE A 705 3.84 24.22 11.56
C PHE A 705 3.82 23.06 10.56
N GLY A 706 4.05 21.84 11.04
CA GLY A 706 4.46 20.69 10.22
C GLY A 706 5.97 20.43 10.25
N GLY A 707 6.68 21.00 11.23
CA GLY A 707 8.10 20.74 11.46
C GLY A 707 9.08 21.52 10.58
N GLY A 708 8.71 22.69 10.05
CA GLY A 708 9.64 23.58 9.35
C GLY A 708 10.58 24.28 10.32
N GLY A 709 11.88 24.33 10.02
CA GLY A 709 12.90 24.94 10.87
C GLY A 709 12.92 26.48 10.83
N PHE A 710 13.43 27.12 11.87
CA PHE A 710 13.62 28.58 11.91
C PHE A 710 14.86 29.02 11.11
N GLY A 711 14.82 30.24 10.58
CA GLY A 711 15.97 30.91 9.98
C GLY A 711 16.52 32.05 10.85
N MET A 712 17.84 32.23 10.92
CA MET A 712 18.48 33.35 11.65
C MET A 712 19.62 34.00 10.86
N THR A 713 20.77 33.34 10.70
CA THR A 713 21.80 33.73 9.70
C THR A 713 21.77 32.82 8.46
N HIS A 714 21.11 31.68 8.58
CA HIS A 714 20.84 30.73 7.50
C HIS A 714 19.33 30.52 7.37
N GLY A 715 18.88 30.00 6.22
CA GLY A 715 17.49 29.60 6.05
C GLY A 715 17.15 28.34 6.86
N GLY A 716 15.89 28.19 7.26
CA GLY A 716 15.43 26.98 7.95
C GLY A 716 15.18 25.80 7.02
N GLY A 717 15.37 24.56 7.49
CA GLY A 717 15.07 23.37 6.71
C GLY A 717 13.56 23.06 6.63
N GLY A 718 13.08 22.48 5.53
CA GLY A 718 11.66 22.12 5.37
C GLY A 718 11.26 20.87 6.16
N GLY A 719 10.05 20.85 6.74
CA GLY A 719 9.52 19.68 7.47
C GLY A 719 8.93 18.61 6.55
N GLY A 720 8.71 17.39 7.02
CA GLY A 720 8.13 16.34 6.16
C GLY A 720 8.19 14.93 6.75
N TYR A 721 8.11 13.91 5.88
CA TYR A 721 8.38 12.53 6.28
C TYR A 721 9.81 12.42 6.84
N SER A 722 10.76 13.08 6.19
CA SER A 722 12.06 13.41 6.77
C SER A 722 12.28 14.91 6.68
N GLY A 723 13.10 15.44 7.58
CA GLY A 723 13.40 16.88 7.60
C GLY A 723 14.48 17.27 6.60
N GLY A 724 14.38 18.45 6.01
CA GLY A 724 15.46 19.05 5.23
C GLY A 724 16.58 19.56 6.13
N GLY A 725 17.84 19.35 5.75
CA GLY A 725 19.00 19.80 6.53
C GLY A 725 19.48 21.18 6.08
N ILE A 726 20.65 21.59 6.59
CA ILE A 726 21.30 22.85 6.23
C ILE A 726 22.77 22.57 5.96
N ILE A 727 23.30 23.10 4.86
CA ILE A 727 24.72 23.05 4.54
C ILE A 727 25.28 24.47 4.43
N GLY A 728 26.40 24.77 5.09
CA GLY A 728 26.90 26.15 5.08
C GLY A 728 28.21 26.39 5.83
N SER A 729 28.52 27.66 6.01
CA SER A 729 29.61 28.22 6.81
C SER A 729 29.17 29.61 7.28
N THR A 730 30.02 30.34 8.02
CA THR A 730 29.70 31.73 8.42
C THR A 730 29.38 32.67 7.25
N ASN A 731 29.83 32.36 6.03
CA ASN A 731 29.66 33.19 4.84
C ASN A 731 28.87 32.54 3.70
N SER A 732 28.31 31.35 3.89
CA SER A 732 27.58 30.63 2.84
C SER A 732 26.51 29.72 3.41
N GLY A 733 25.42 29.48 2.68
CA GLY A 733 24.36 28.61 3.19
C GLY A 733 23.31 28.22 2.18
N ALA A 734 22.89 26.96 2.22
CA ALA A 734 21.75 26.41 1.49
C ALA A 734 20.91 25.52 2.42
N SER A 735 19.59 25.63 2.30
CA SER A 735 18.65 24.93 3.18
C SER A 735 17.81 23.94 2.37
N GLY A 736 17.73 22.71 2.89
CA GLY A 736 17.04 21.60 2.26
C GLY A 736 15.53 21.64 2.46
N GLY A 737 14.79 21.07 1.50
CA GLY A 737 13.39 20.72 1.66
C GLY A 737 13.21 19.32 2.27
N GLY A 738 12.07 19.10 2.89
CA GLY A 738 11.72 17.83 3.56
C GLY A 738 11.32 16.72 2.57
N GLY A 739 11.51 15.48 2.99
CA GLY A 739 11.07 14.28 2.27
C GLY A 739 9.56 14.02 2.38
N SER A 740 9.04 13.19 1.48
CA SER A 740 7.63 12.80 1.38
C SER A 740 7.42 11.29 1.57
N PHE A 741 6.17 10.88 1.81
CA PHE A 741 5.79 9.47 1.95
C PHE A 741 4.42 9.21 1.32
N ASN A 742 4.26 8.07 0.67
CA ASN A 742 2.98 7.67 0.08
C ASN A 742 2.83 6.15 0.15
N SER A 743 1.85 5.65 0.93
CA SER A 743 1.51 4.22 0.99
C SER A 743 0.34 3.84 0.06
N GLY A 744 -0.22 4.80 -0.68
CA GLY A 744 -1.38 4.60 -1.54
C GLY A 744 -1.03 3.97 -2.89
N SER A 745 -2.05 3.50 -3.59
CA SER A 745 -1.94 3.09 -5.01
C SER A 745 -2.07 4.30 -5.95
N HIS A 746 -1.79 4.13 -7.25
CA HIS A 746 -1.92 5.19 -8.27
C HIS A 746 -1.21 6.50 -7.89
N GLN A 747 0.05 6.37 -7.50
CA GLN A 747 0.80 7.49 -6.94
C GLN A 747 1.15 8.54 -8.00
N VAL A 748 0.98 9.81 -7.65
CA VAL A 748 1.56 10.93 -8.39
C VAL A 748 2.30 11.80 -7.38
N ASN A 749 3.63 11.74 -7.41
CA ASN A 749 4.50 12.42 -6.44
C ASN A 749 5.39 13.42 -7.18
N GLU A 750 5.28 14.69 -6.83
CA GLU A 750 5.94 15.79 -7.51
C GLU A 750 6.63 16.70 -6.49
N ALA A 751 7.91 16.98 -6.72
CA ALA A 751 8.66 17.92 -5.89
C ALA A 751 8.34 19.36 -6.29
N GLY A 752 8.35 20.28 -5.33
CA GLY A 752 8.34 21.72 -5.60
C GLY A 752 7.12 22.27 -6.38
N VAL A 753 5.91 21.89 -6.01
CA VAL A 753 4.66 22.28 -6.69
C VAL A 753 3.91 23.40 -5.96
N ASN A 754 3.90 23.39 -4.62
CA ASN A 754 3.00 24.22 -3.83
C ASN A 754 3.68 25.49 -3.29
N ARG A 755 3.06 26.64 -3.54
CA ARG A 755 3.42 27.93 -2.93
C ARG A 755 2.39 28.29 -1.86
N GLY A 756 2.85 28.73 -0.70
CA GLY A 756 2.01 29.08 0.44
C GLY A 756 1.81 27.90 1.40
N ASN A 757 0.74 27.96 2.18
CA ASN A 757 0.35 26.89 3.10
C ASN A 757 0.05 25.59 2.33
N GLY A 758 0.25 24.47 3.02
CA GLY A 758 -0.17 23.16 2.57
C GLY A 758 -1.69 23.05 2.49
N LYS A 759 -2.13 21.91 1.96
CA LYS A 759 -3.55 21.50 1.96
C LYS A 759 -3.65 20.00 1.78
N VAL A 760 -4.77 19.43 2.20
CA VAL A 760 -5.13 18.04 1.87
C VAL A 760 -6.47 18.05 1.16
N ILE A 761 -6.54 17.41 0.00
CA ILE A 761 -7.79 17.19 -0.72
C ILE A 761 -8.10 15.69 -0.65
N ILE A 762 -9.24 15.34 -0.07
CA ILE A 762 -9.75 13.98 0.00
C ILE A 762 -11.00 13.90 -0.89
N THR A 763 -10.99 13.01 -1.87
CA THR A 763 -12.11 12.80 -2.80
C THR A 763 -12.56 11.36 -2.73
N ILE A 764 -13.84 11.12 -2.42
CA ILE A 764 -14.45 9.80 -2.57
C ILE A 764 -14.51 9.49 -4.06
N ILE A 765 -13.98 8.35 -4.46
CA ILE A 765 -14.00 7.89 -5.85
C ILE A 765 -15.00 6.76 -6.08
N THR A 766 -15.38 6.04 -5.01
CA THR A 766 -16.45 5.01 -4.99
C THR A 766 -16.82 4.68 -3.55
#